data_AF-A0A0K0EIG8-F1
#
_entry.id   AF-A0A0K0EIG8-F1
#
_cell.length_a   1.000
_cell.length_b   1.000
_cell.length_c   1.000
_cell.angle_alpha   90.00
_cell.angle_beta   90.00
_cell.angle_gamma   90.00
#
_symmetry.space_group_name_H-M   'P 1'
#
loop_
_entity.id
_entity.type
_entity.pdbx_description
1 polymer ?
#
loop_
_entity_poly.entity_id
_entity_poly.type
_entity_poly.pdbx_seq_one_letter_code
_entity_poly.pdbx_strand_id
1 'polypeptide(L)'
;MIKNLINNCSMDEALNINLSNLKQPLGGCISCKLCETSQRRRVKSENNISIIEDNFLNVLDFSKFDGVKNINKLTSINTHLLPSLWFGDFRYVFRHALNHNYPSVLEKVMMSKRVCEMMEKEVIQTNSTIKIIKKRALNYFYEMKASFSKFICRCCAYGLYKVFRKLMKSLLVCPRQMQKIKEAEKTGIPIIYLPLHRSHLDYLLITWIVWHWDIRLPHIASGDNLNLTGFGWLLRATGAFFIRRKINPEDCGGNDNLYRAVLHSYMAEILKSGMSLEFFLEGTRSRFGKSLLPKNGLISNIYESVAEGCVKDVYLVPVSYSYDQTVEGIFMDELMGHTKKKESIISIFIGLWNALKLTQQCGNVRVTFGTPTLLSEYLNAMKNNIEESIELNYHTTPNSYRELLPWHDVNTPHRTIIRAIGYHILYDATFQSSISITSLISSIILCQYRNGAKMFDLKEAFLELADDITNKGIDIVGYDPNTIFSYKILKEALYHIEKYVNFTGDCDTNLENYNVSIKKIKSAYIELAYYKNGIVHVFMIESAIALAYIASPLGTTKNDIINVALIICSTLRFEGTFCKPCENLRKKVEKVYDEFISTKSEDSLITNKIIYCSNVLRPFLQTLYIVLKDLYNVNHINNQKDSLFIRNFLKRTDIQCPFNVFQESLNSDSIHNSLKLLRSKEIISSSQFNINKKEDGLNLLHFLEFILNSRDHI
;
A
#
# COMPACT_ATOMS: atom_id res chain seq x y z
N MET A 1 3.12 33.47 -4.91
CA MET A 1 1.71 33.54 -5.37
C MET A 1 0.77 32.74 -4.47
N ILE A 2 0.89 31.40 -4.32
CA ILE A 2 0.09 30.62 -3.36
C ILE A 2 0.25 31.12 -1.91
N LYS A 3 1.47 31.43 -1.45
CA LYS A 3 1.69 32.06 -0.13
C LYS A 3 0.96 33.41 0.06
N ASN A 4 0.75 34.18 -1.01
CA ASN A 4 -0.03 35.44 -0.95
C ASN A 4 -1.55 35.15 -1.01
N LEU A 5 -1.97 34.12 -1.76
CA LEU A 5 -3.35 33.60 -1.79
C LEU A 5 -3.76 32.91 -0.47
N ILE A 6 -2.80 32.47 0.35
CA ILE A 6 -3.00 31.91 1.68
C ILE A 6 -3.21 33.02 2.72
N ASN A 7 -2.50 34.15 2.60
CA ASN A 7 -2.56 35.22 3.58
C ASN A 7 -3.79 36.15 3.45
N ASN A 8 -4.41 36.23 2.26
CA ASN A 8 -5.49 37.18 1.98
C ASN A 8 -6.92 36.69 2.29
N CYS A 9 -7.13 35.47 2.77
CA CYS A 9 -8.44 35.01 3.24
C CYS A 9 -8.46 34.98 4.77
N SER A 10 -8.79 36.13 5.37
CA SER A 10 -9.19 36.26 6.77
C SER A 10 -10.62 35.72 6.98
N MET A 11 -10.83 35.07 8.11
CA MET A 11 -12.05 34.46 8.69
C MET A 11 -12.13 32.91 8.66
N ASP A 12 -11.68 32.40 9.81
CA ASP A 12 -11.85 31.13 10.51
C ASP A 12 -12.98 30.17 10.10
N GLU A 13 -12.66 29.16 9.29
CA GLU A 13 -13.06 27.77 9.58
C GLU A 13 -11.85 26.83 9.34
N ALA A 14 -11.53 26.01 10.34
CA ALA A 14 -10.45 25.03 10.24
C ALA A 14 -10.94 23.79 9.47
N LEU A 15 -10.13 23.29 8.52
CA LEU A 15 -10.39 21.99 7.87
C LEU A 15 -10.58 20.92 8.95
N ASN A 16 -11.72 20.23 8.94
CA ASN A 16 -11.98 19.19 9.92
C ASN A 16 -11.27 17.88 9.55
N ILE A 17 -9.94 17.89 9.69
CA ILE A 17 -9.08 16.73 9.43
C ILE A 17 -9.31 15.58 10.42
N ASN A 18 -10.03 15.81 11.51
CA ASN A 18 -10.37 14.80 12.49
C ASN A 18 -11.65 14.04 12.13
N LEU A 19 -12.49 14.58 11.23
CA LEU A 19 -13.74 13.95 10.87
C LEU A 19 -13.52 12.62 10.16
N SER A 20 -14.40 11.66 10.49
CA SER A 20 -14.60 10.44 9.72
C SER A 20 -15.94 10.44 8.98
N ASN A 21 -15.89 10.31 7.66
CA ASN A 21 -17.07 10.19 6.80
C ASN A 21 -17.48 8.74 6.54
N LEU A 22 -16.97 7.77 7.31
CA LEU A 22 -17.28 6.36 7.15
C LEU A 22 -18.78 6.13 7.43
N LYS A 23 -19.61 6.15 6.38
CA LYS A 23 -21.07 6.02 6.49
C LYS A 23 -21.55 4.57 6.35
N GLN A 24 -20.80 3.69 5.67
CA GLN A 24 -21.29 2.37 5.28
C GLN A 24 -20.21 1.28 5.26
N PRO A 25 -20.60 0.00 5.43
CA PRO A 25 -19.71 -1.13 5.23
C PRO A 25 -19.13 -1.12 3.81
N LEU A 26 -17.81 -1.29 3.66
CA LEU A 26 -17.25 -1.79 2.40
C LEU A 26 -18.05 -3.03 2.03
N GLY A 27 -18.70 -3.03 0.86
CA GLY A 27 -19.61 -4.09 0.43
C GLY A 27 -19.03 -5.46 0.75
N GLY A 28 -19.58 -6.12 1.77
CA GLY A 28 -19.10 -7.42 2.19
C GLY A 28 -19.49 -8.45 1.15
N CYS A 29 -18.65 -9.47 0.97
CA CYS A 29 -19.05 -10.65 0.22
C CYS A 29 -20.36 -11.22 0.82
N ILE A 30 -21.37 -11.38 -0.03
CA ILE A 30 -22.74 -11.78 0.34
C ILE A 30 -22.76 -13.17 1.02
N SER A 31 -21.78 -14.02 0.72
CA SER A 31 -21.69 -15.39 1.24
C SER A 31 -20.62 -15.59 2.33
N CYS A 32 -19.82 -14.57 2.66
CA CYS A 32 -18.63 -14.75 3.50
C CYS A 32 -18.78 -14.02 4.84
N LYS A 33 -19.00 -14.80 5.92
CA LYS A 33 -19.05 -14.32 7.31
C LYS A 33 -17.81 -13.52 7.74
N LEU A 34 -16.63 -13.83 7.17
CA LEU A 34 -15.39 -13.09 7.40
C LEU A 34 -15.49 -11.64 6.92
N CYS A 35 -16.16 -11.43 5.78
CA CYS A 35 -16.34 -10.10 5.24
C CYS A 35 -17.35 -9.29 6.05
N GLU A 36 -18.38 -9.93 6.63
CA GLU A 36 -19.34 -9.26 7.52
C GLU A 36 -18.68 -8.68 8.77
N THR A 37 -17.68 -9.35 9.36
CA THR A 37 -16.96 -8.85 10.54
C THR A 37 -15.90 -7.80 10.19
N SER A 38 -15.37 -7.83 8.96
CA SER A 38 -14.46 -6.80 8.43
C SER A 38 -15.15 -5.45 8.15
N GLN A 39 -16.49 -5.41 8.18
CA GLN A 39 -17.27 -4.22 7.85
C GLN A 39 -17.13 -3.10 8.88
N ARG A 40 -16.86 -1.90 8.35
CA ARG A 40 -16.93 -0.64 9.08
C ARG A 40 -18.39 -0.21 9.23
N ARG A 41 -19.10 -0.77 10.22
CA ARG A 41 -20.40 -0.20 10.60
C ARG A 41 -20.16 1.07 11.40
N ARG A 42 -20.70 2.19 10.93
CA ARG A 42 -21.04 3.33 11.78
C ARG A 42 -22.35 2.94 12.46
N VAL A 43 -22.29 2.66 13.75
CA VAL A 43 -23.51 2.57 14.54
C VAL A 43 -23.97 4.02 14.67
N LYS A 44 -25.13 4.38 14.11
CA LYS A 44 -25.79 5.65 14.48
C LYS A 44 -25.99 5.57 15.98
N SER A 45 -25.17 6.32 16.72
CA SER A 45 -25.28 6.41 18.15
C SER A 45 -25.98 7.72 18.48
N GLU A 46 -27.04 7.62 19.27
CA GLU A 46 -27.87 8.77 19.68
C GLU A 46 -27.16 9.65 20.73
N ASN A 47 -25.92 9.30 21.13
CA ASN A 47 -25.15 9.98 22.17
C ASN A 47 -23.97 10.79 21.60
N ASN A 48 -23.77 12.01 22.08
CA ASN A 48 -22.65 12.87 21.69
C ASN A 48 -21.25 12.31 22.05
N ILE A 49 -21.16 11.39 23.02
CA ILE A 49 -19.90 10.79 23.49
C ILE A 49 -19.33 9.81 22.44
N SER A 50 -20.19 9.07 21.74
CA SER A 50 -19.78 8.11 20.71
C SER A 50 -19.42 8.76 19.38
N ILE A 51 -19.85 10.01 19.13
CA ILE A 51 -19.39 10.82 17.99
C ILE A 51 -17.89 11.17 18.13
N ILE A 52 -17.39 11.28 19.38
CA ILE A 52 -15.99 11.61 19.68
C ILE A 52 -15.05 10.41 19.44
N GLU A 53 -15.51 9.18 19.69
CA GLU A 53 -14.71 7.96 19.53
C GLU A 53 -14.50 7.52 18.07
N ASP A 54 -15.38 7.96 17.16
CA ASP A 54 -15.29 7.68 15.73
C ASP A 54 -14.37 8.64 14.96
N ASN A 55 -14.10 9.82 15.52
CA ASN A 55 -13.22 10.81 14.91
C ASN A 55 -11.73 10.43 15.08
N PHE A 56 -10.92 10.82 14.11
CA PHE A 56 -9.48 10.67 14.19
C PHE A 56 -8.88 11.63 15.21
N LEU A 57 -7.91 11.14 15.98
CA LEU A 57 -7.14 11.94 16.94
C LEU A 57 -5.72 12.14 16.43
N ASN A 58 -5.18 13.35 16.65
CA ASN A 58 -3.79 13.64 16.38
C ASN A 58 -2.88 13.08 17.49
N VAL A 59 -2.19 11.98 17.21
CA VAL A 59 -1.30 11.30 18.16
C VAL A 59 -0.10 12.17 18.55
N LEU A 60 0.29 13.14 17.71
CA LEU A 60 1.36 14.10 18.02
C LEU A 60 1.03 15.01 19.22
N ASP A 61 -0.25 15.12 19.58
CA ASP A 61 -0.70 15.92 20.71
C ASP A 61 -0.78 15.12 22.02
N PHE A 62 -0.55 13.81 22.01
CA PHE A 62 -0.74 12.96 23.20
C PHE A 62 0.14 13.37 24.40
N SER A 63 1.37 13.85 24.14
CA SER A 63 2.26 14.31 25.21
C SER A 63 1.75 15.54 25.96
N LYS A 64 0.85 16.32 25.34
CA LYS A 64 0.20 17.48 25.95
C LYS A 64 -0.89 17.09 26.96
N PHE A 65 -1.50 15.92 26.80
CA PHE A 65 -2.70 15.52 27.53
C PHE A 65 -2.55 14.19 28.30
N ASP A 66 -1.33 13.71 28.53
CA ASP A 66 -1.08 12.40 29.18
C ASP A 66 -1.71 11.20 28.43
N GLY A 67 -1.73 11.29 27.09
CA GLY A 67 -2.11 10.20 26.19
C GLY A 67 -3.58 9.80 26.27
N VAL A 68 -3.83 8.50 26.07
CA VAL A 68 -5.18 7.91 25.91
C VAL A 68 -6.09 8.16 27.13
N LYS A 69 -5.53 8.36 28.33
CA LYS A 69 -6.31 8.55 29.56
C LYS A 69 -7.16 9.82 29.57
N ASN A 70 -6.80 10.85 28.78
CA ASN A 70 -7.55 12.10 28.68
C ASN A 70 -8.02 12.40 27.25
N ILE A 71 -8.46 11.39 26.49
CA ILE A 71 -9.00 11.58 25.13
C ILE A 71 -10.07 12.69 25.05
N ASN A 72 -10.95 12.79 26.04
CA ASN A 72 -12.00 13.83 26.07
C ASN A 72 -11.43 15.27 26.17
N LYS A 73 -10.18 15.44 26.65
CA LYS A 73 -9.48 16.74 26.71
C LYS A 73 -8.72 17.05 25.42
N LEU A 74 -8.36 16.03 24.63
CA LEU A 74 -7.71 16.18 23.33
C LEU A 74 -8.63 16.83 22.28
N THR A 75 -9.95 16.69 22.43
CA THR A 75 -10.94 17.16 21.45
C THR A 75 -11.60 18.50 21.80
N SER A 76 -11.35 19.06 23.00
CA SER A 76 -12.13 20.17 23.56
C SER A 76 -11.39 21.50 23.74
N ILE A 77 -10.07 21.59 23.44
CA ILE A 77 -9.26 22.72 23.92
C ILE A 77 -8.38 23.36 22.84
N ASN A 78 -8.43 24.70 22.79
CA ASN A 78 -7.55 25.57 22.02
C ASN A 78 -6.12 25.54 22.62
N THR A 79 -5.13 25.09 21.86
CA THR A 79 -3.83 24.55 22.34
C THR A 79 -2.81 25.57 22.90
N HIS A 80 -3.21 26.81 23.16
CA HIS A 80 -2.27 27.90 23.49
C HIS A 80 -1.79 27.94 24.95
N LEU A 81 -2.37 27.15 25.86
CA LEU A 81 -2.09 27.15 27.31
C LEU A 81 -1.20 25.99 27.81
N LEU A 82 -0.55 25.26 26.90
CA LEU A 82 0.12 23.99 27.23
C LEU A 82 1.61 24.17 27.61
N PRO A 83 2.16 23.30 28.47
CA PRO A 83 3.56 23.37 28.92
C PRO A 83 4.55 23.28 27.76
N SER A 84 5.81 23.67 27.99
CA SER A 84 6.85 23.60 26.96
C SER A 84 6.90 22.20 26.34
N LEU A 85 6.76 22.14 25.01
CA LEU A 85 6.67 20.88 24.26
C LEU A 85 7.84 19.94 24.59
N TRP A 86 9.01 20.53 24.88
CA TRP A 86 10.21 19.79 25.23
C TRP A 86 10.07 18.99 26.54
N PHE A 87 9.65 19.66 27.61
CA PHE A 87 9.47 19.00 28.91
C PHE A 87 8.23 18.10 28.95
N GLY A 88 7.15 18.49 28.27
CA GLY A 88 5.93 17.68 28.15
C GLY A 88 6.20 16.31 27.54
N ASP A 89 6.95 16.27 26.44
CA ASP A 89 7.35 15.01 25.79
C ASP A 89 8.23 14.15 26.68
N PHE A 90 9.25 14.76 27.30
CA PHE A 90 10.17 14.03 28.16
C PHE A 90 9.41 13.40 29.34
N ARG A 91 8.60 14.20 30.04
CA ARG A 91 7.76 13.72 31.14
C ARG A 91 6.84 12.59 30.70
N TYR A 92 6.16 12.76 29.56
CA TYR A 92 5.24 11.76 29.03
C TYR A 92 5.98 10.46 28.69
N VAL A 93 7.03 10.51 27.86
CA VAL A 93 7.77 9.32 27.40
C VAL A 93 8.38 8.52 28.55
N PHE A 94 8.96 9.20 29.55
CA PHE A 94 9.64 8.52 30.65
C PHE A 94 8.69 8.03 31.76
N ARG A 95 7.48 8.59 31.86
CA ARG A 95 6.42 8.09 32.75
C ARG A 95 5.55 7.01 32.10
N HIS A 96 5.38 7.06 30.77
CA HIS A 96 4.54 6.10 30.06
C HIS A 96 5.14 4.70 30.14
N ALA A 97 4.27 3.72 30.34
CA ALA A 97 4.69 2.37 30.68
C ALA A 97 5.23 1.62 29.45
N LEU A 98 6.23 0.76 29.67
CA LEU A 98 6.71 -0.23 28.70
C LEU A 98 6.67 -1.59 29.39
N ASN A 99 5.46 -2.14 29.50
CA ASN A 99 5.12 -3.25 30.38
C ASN A 99 5.50 -4.64 29.83
N HIS A 100 6.39 -4.71 28.84
CA HIS A 100 6.67 -5.96 28.13
C HIS A 100 8.14 -6.34 28.21
N ASN A 101 8.37 -7.63 28.38
CA ASN A 101 9.69 -8.23 28.37
C ASN A 101 9.78 -9.14 27.15
N TYR A 102 10.91 -9.08 26.45
CA TYR A 102 11.17 -9.88 25.27
C TYR A 102 11.98 -11.10 25.71
N PRO A 103 11.38 -12.30 25.77
CA PRO A 103 12.10 -13.47 26.25
C PRO A 103 13.17 -13.90 25.25
N SER A 104 14.27 -14.44 25.76
CA SER A 104 15.23 -15.13 24.90
C SER A 104 14.61 -16.43 24.38
N VAL A 105 14.56 -16.57 23.06
CA VAL A 105 14.04 -17.77 22.39
C VAL A 105 15.17 -18.69 21.88
N LEU A 106 16.44 -18.37 22.17
CA LEU A 106 17.60 -19.08 21.61
C LEU A 106 17.55 -20.59 21.84
N GLU A 107 17.44 -21.02 23.10
CA GLU A 107 17.47 -22.44 23.45
C GLU A 107 16.30 -23.18 22.81
N LYS A 108 15.11 -22.59 22.85
CA LYS A 108 13.89 -23.18 22.26
C LYS A 108 13.99 -23.33 20.74
N VAL A 109 14.58 -22.34 20.06
CA VAL A 109 14.82 -22.40 18.61
C VAL A 109 15.82 -23.50 18.26
N MET A 110 16.94 -23.57 18.98
CA MET A 110 17.99 -24.55 18.72
C MET A 110 17.57 -25.99 19.05
N MET A 111 16.66 -26.17 20.01
CA MET A 111 16.08 -27.46 20.40
C MET A 111 14.80 -27.81 19.63
N SER A 112 14.36 -26.96 18.71
CA SER A 112 13.16 -27.24 17.93
C SER A 112 13.39 -28.43 17.00
N LYS A 113 12.40 -29.33 16.92
CA LYS A 113 12.44 -30.52 16.06
C LYS A 113 12.85 -30.19 14.62
N ARG A 114 12.28 -29.12 14.07
CA ARG A 114 12.57 -28.62 12.70
C ARG A 114 14.05 -28.27 12.51
N VAL A 115 14.68 -27.58 13.48
CA VAL A 115 16.10 -27.22 13.38
C VAL A 115 16.98 -28.46 13.60
N CYS A 116 16.67 -29.31 14.58
CA CYS A 116 17.40 -30.56 14.81
C CYS A 116 17.42 -31.47 13.58
N GLU A 117 16.26 -31.73 12.97
CA GLU A 117 16.16 -32.57 11.77
C GLU A 117 16.91 -31.97 10.57
N MET A 118 16.85 -30.64 10.38
CA MET A 118 17.62 -30.02 9.30
C MET A 118 19.13 -30.08 9.55
N MET A 119 19.57 -29.90 10.80
CA MET A 119 20.98 -30.06 11.15
C MET A 119 21.46 -31.49 10.85
N GLU A 120 20.69 -32.51 11.23
CA GLU A 120 21.00 -33.92 10.93
C GLU A 120 21.08 -34.20 9.43
N LYS A 121 20.10 -33.70 8.64
CA LYS A 121 20.11 -33.83 7.18
C LYS A 121 21.34 -33.18 6.56
N GLU A 122 21.72 -31.99 7.01
CA GLU A 122 22.87 -31.27 6.48
C GLU A 122 24.20 -31.93 6.86
N VAL A 123 24.30 -32.50 8.08
CA VAL A 123 25.45 -33.32 8.50
C VAL A 123 25.68 -34.48 7.54
N ILE A 124 24.62 -35.20 7.19
CA ILE A 124 24.68 -36.33 6.24
C ILE A 124 25.07 -35.85 4.83
N GLN A 125 24.47 -34.76 4.36
CA GLN A 125 24.72 -34.25 3.00
C GLN A 125 26.12 -33.68 2.79
N THR A 126 26.68 -33.03 3.82
CA THR A 126 27.96 -32.30 3.72
C THR A 126 29.13 -33.06 4.34
N ASN A 127 28.92 -34.27 4.87
CA ASN A 127 29.90 -35.05 5.65
C ASN A 127 30.64 -34.20 6.72
N SER A 128 29.94 -33.21 7.28
CA SER A 128 30.50 -32.27 8.26
C SER A 128 30.14 -32.67 9.68
N THR A 129 30.91 -32.21 10.68
CA THR A 129 30.58 -32.50 12.08
C THR A 129 29.39 -31.67 12.58
N ILE A 130 28.55 -32.26 13.45
CA ILE A 130 27.40 -31.58 14.08
C ILE A 130 27.80 -30.27 14.78
N LYS A 131 29.03 -30.17 15.30
CA LYS A 131 29.56 -28.95 15.93
C LYS A 131 29.63 -27.78 14.94
N ILE A 132 30.06 -28.03 13.71
CA ILE A 132 30.18 -27.00 12.66
C ILE A 132 28.78 -26.53 12.25
N ILE A 133 27.87 -27.46 11.99
CA ILE A 133 26.49 -27.15 11.59
C ILE A 133 25.73 -26.43 12.72
N LYS A 134 25.89 -26.85 13.97
CA LYS A 134 25.32 -26.15 15.14
C LYS A 134 25.86 -24.72 15.26
N LYS A 135 27.16 -24.50 15.03
CA LYS A 135 27.76 -23.16 15.01
C LYS A 135 27.17 -22.29 13.88
N ARG A 136 26.92 -22.88 12.70
CA ARG A 136 26.26 -22.22 11.57
C ARG A 136 24.82 -21.81 11.90
N ALA A 137 24.03 -22.71 12.50
CA ALA A 137 22.67 -22.41 12.97
C ALA A 137 22.66 -21.30 14.03
N LEU A 138 23.60 -21.32 14.98
CA LEU A 138 23.78 -20.24 15.97
C LEU A 138 24.10 -18.91 15.29
N ASN A 139 24.98 -18.90 14.30
CA ASN A 139 25.29 -17.68 13.54
C ASN A 139 24.04 -17.11 12.86
N TYR A 140 23.21 -17.96 12.24
CA TYR A 140 21.92 -17.51 11.67
C TYR A 140 20.99 -16.93 12.73
N PHE A 141 20.90 -17.54 13.90
CA PHE A 141 20.12 -17.00 15.00
C PHE A 141 20.63 -15.61 15.43
N TYR A 142 21.94 -15.46 15.67
CA TYR A 142 22.54 -14.19 16.11
C TYR A 142 22.45 -13.10 15.04
N GLU A 143 22.53 -13.47 13.78
CA GLU A 143 22.30 -12.56 12.65
C GLU A 143 20.85 -12.05 12.64
N MET A 144 19.87 -12.90 12.97
CA MET A 144 18.46 -12.51 12.95
C MET A 144 18.00 -11.78 14.20
N LYS A 145 18.44 -12.21 15.40
CA LYS A 145 17.76 -11.90 16.68
C LYS A 145 17.55 -10.40 16.94
N ALA A 146 16.40 -10.06 17.54
CA ALA A 146 16.18 -8.77 18.17
C ALA A 146 16.90 -8.71 19.54
N SER A 147 17.24 -7.52 20.02
CA SER A 147 17.95 -7.30 21.29
C SER A 147 17.32 -6.13 22.06
N PHE A 148 16.04 -6.30 22.40
CA PHE A 148 15.17 -5.25 22.93
C PHE A 148 15.73 -4.54 24.17
N SER A 149 15.63 -3.22 24.21
CA SER A 149 16.01 -2.40 25.36
C SER A 149 14.97 -1.32 25.63
N LYS A 150 14.37 -1.35 26.83
CA LYS A 150 13.36 -0.37 27.26
C LYS A 150 13.91 1.06 27.29
N PHE A 151 15.16 1.23 27.75
CA PHE A 151 15.79 2.54 27.81
C PHE A 151 15.98 3.13 26.42
N ILE A 152 16.51 2.33 25.49
CA ILE A 152 16.70 2.76 24.10
C ILE A 152 15.35 3.07 23.45
N CYS A 153 14.33 2.24 23.67
CA CYS A 153 12.98 2.52 23.16
C CYS A 153 12.43 3.87 23.64
N ARG A 154 12.64 4.23 24.92
CA ARG A 154 12.25 5.56 25.45
C ARG A 154 13.02 6.69 24.77
N CYS A 155 14.33 6.57 24.64
CA CYS A 155 15.14 7.57 23.94
C CYS A 155 14.67 7.74 22.49
N CYS A 156 14.40 6.63 21.78
CA CYS A 156 13.85 6.64 20.43
C CYS A 156 12.46 7.29 20.39
N ALA A 157 11.54 6.93 21.28
CA ALA A 157 10.19 7.51 21.34
C ALA A 157 10.23 9.04 21.55
N TYR A 158 11.13 9.52 22.42
CA TYR A 158 11.37 10.95 22.61
C TYR A 158 11.91 11.63 21.34
N GLY A 159 12.87 11.00 20.66
CA GLY A 159 13.39 11.48 19.37
C GLY A 159 12.32 11.52 18.28
N LEU A 160 11.47 10.49 18.19
CA LEU A 160 10.38 10.39 17.21
C LEU A 160 9.37 11.53 17.37
N TYR A 161 9.06 11.96 18.59
CA TYR A 161 8.22 13.14 18.82
C TYR A 161 8.75 14.43 18.15
N LYS A 162 10.08 14.59 18.10
CA LYS A 162 10.73 15.76 17.46
C LYS A 162 10.77 15.61 15.95
N VAL A 163 11.11 14.41 15.49
CA VAL A 163 11.18 14.09 14.06
C VAL A 163 9.78 14.20 13.44
N PHE A 164 8.78 13.51 13.98
CA PHE A 164 7.44 13.49 13.40
C PHE A 164 6.80 14.88 13.35
N ARG A 165 6.81 15.67 14.43
CA ARG A 165 6.24 17.04 14.40
C ARG A 165 6.93 17.99 13.43
N LYS A 166 8.20 17.71 13.08
CA LYS A 166 8.90 18.50 12.08
C LYS A 166 8.56 18.06 10.66
N LEU A 167 8.33 16.77 10.43
CA LEU A 167 8.03 16.21 9.12
C LEU A 167 6.56 16.31 8.73
N MET A 168 5.64 16.04 9.66
CA MET A 168 4.20 15.94 9.40
C MET A 168 3.41 16.97 10.20
N LYS A 169 2.32 17.46 9.61
CA LYS A 169 1.39 18.41 10.22
C LYS A 169 0.54 17.73 11.29
N SER A 170 0.04 16.54 10.98
CA SER A 170 -0.79 15.73 11.88
C SER A 170 -0.54 14.23 11.65
N LEU A 171 -0.66 13.44 12.72
CA LEU A 171 -0.71 11.98 12.66
C LEU A 171 -2.02 11.50 13.25
N LEU A 172 -2.93 11.08 12.38
CA LEU A 172 -4.33 10.86 12.69
C LEU A 172 -4.63 9.37 12.82
N VAL A 173 -5.19 8.96 13.96
CA VAL A 173 -5.57 7.58 14.26
C VAL A 173 -6.98 7.53 14.86
N CYS A 174 -7.78 6.55 14.45
CA CYS A 174 -9.13 6.36 14.98
C CYS A 174 -9.09 5.57 16.32
N PRO A 175 -9.60 6.13 17.43
CA PRO A 175 -9.62 5.46 18.74
C PRO A 175 -10.38 4.14 18.74
N ARG A 176 -11.53 4.08 18.05
CA ARG A 176 -12.33 2.85 17.94
C ARG A 176 -11.56 1.69 17.31
N GLN A 177 -10.73 1.98 16.31
CA GLN A 177 -9.87 0.96 15.69
C GLN A 177 -8.84 0.45 16.69
N MET A 178 -8.18 1.34 17.42
CA MET A 178 -7.20 0.99 18.44
C MET A 178 -7.81 0.20 19.60
N GLN A 179 -9.07 0.48 19.98
CA GLN A 179 -9.79 -0.28 20.98
C GLN A 179 -9.95 -1.75 20.56
N LYS A 180 -10.31 -2.03 19.31
CA LYS A 180 -10.40 -3.41 18.79
C LYS A 180 -9.05 -4.13 18.86
N ILE A 181 -7.95 -3.44 18.58
CA ILE A 181 -6.60 -4.00 18.71
C ILE A 181 -6.31 -4.36 20.18
N LYS A 182 -6.68 -3.47 21.10
CA LYS A 182 -6.52 -3.69 22.55
C LYS A 182 -7.38 -4.85 23.05
N GLU A 183 -8.59 -5.02 22.52
CA GLU A 183 -9.46 -6.17 22.81
C GLU A 183 -8.85 -7.48 22.30
N ALA A 184 -8.33 -7.50 21.07
CA ALA A 184 -7.62 -8.65 20.53
C ALA A 184 -6.39 -9.00 21.38
N GLU A 185 -5.64 -8.00 21.84
CA GLU A 185 -4.46 -8.21 22.68
C GLU A 185 -4.81 -8.86 24.03
N LYS A 186 -5.92 -8.45 24.66
CA LYS A 186 -6.38 -8.99 25.96
C LYS A 186 -6.66 -10.49 25.91
N THR A 187 -6.94 -11.06 24.75
CA THR A 187 -7.15 -12.51 24.59
C THR A 187 -5.87 -13.34 24.80
N GLY A 188 -4.70 -12.69 24.77
CA GLY A 188 -3.39 -13.35 24.84
C GLY A 188 -2.91 -13.95 23.52
N ILE A 189 -3.75 -13.99 22.48
CA ILE A 189 -3.37 -14.43 21.13
C ILE A 189 -2.46 -13.37 20.49
N PRO A 190 -1.32 -13.75 19.88
CA PRO A 190 -0.40 -12.79 19.28
C PRO A 190 -1.02 -12.07 18.07
N ILE A 191 -0.64 -10.81 17.88
CA ILE A 191 -1.14 -9.95 16.80
C ILE A 191 -0.06 -9.80 15.72
N ILE A 192 -0.46 -9.86 14.47
CA ILE A 192 0.39 -9.69 13.31
C ILE A 192 -0.11 -8.48 12.52
N TYR A 193 0.66 -7.40 12.55
CA TYR A 193 0.39 -6.21 11.77
C TYR A 193 0.92 -6.38 10.35
N LEU A 194 0.05 -6.16 9.37
CA LEU A 194 0.31 -6.36 7.96
C LEU A 194 0.10 -5.05 7.20
N PRO A 195 1.05 -4.10 7.33
CA PRO A 195 0.99 -2.81 6.66
C PRO A 195 1.19 -2.87 5.14
N LEU A 196 0.52 -1.95 4.43
CA LEU A 196 0.98 -1.46 3.12
C LEU A 196 2.27 -0.63 3.28
N HIS A 197 3.12 -0.60 2.26
CA HIS A 197 4.41 0.06 2.33
C HIS A 197 4.52 1.23 1.33
N ARG A 198 4.43 2.45 1.86
CA ARG A 198 4.50 3.72 1.13
C ARG A 198 5.74 4.54 1.49
N SER A 199 6.19 4.54 2.75
CA SER A 199 7.30 5.35 3.26
C SER A 199 8.22 4.56 4.20
N HIS A 200 9.47 5.01 4.40
CA HIS A 200 10.32 4.50 5.47
C HIS A 200 9.81 4.86 6.87
N LEU A 201 8.83 5.76 7.00
CA LEU A 201 8.21 6.03 8.29
C LEU A 201 7.25 4.92 8.73
N ASP A 202 6.68 4.15 7.78
CA ASP A 202 5.60 3.19 8.06
C ASP A 202 5.94 2.23 9.22
N TYR A 203 7.14 1.65 9.21
CA TYR A 203 7.54 0.68 10.24
C TYR A 203 7.79 1.31 11.62
N LEU A 204 8.00 2.63 11.67
CA LEU A 204 8.10 3.36 12.94
C LEU A 204 6.71 3.76 13.45
N LEU A 205 5.77 4.06 12.55
CA LEU A 205 4.45 4.55 12.89
C LEU A 205 3.63 3.54 13.68
N ILE A 206 3.55 2.27 13.24
CA ILE A 206 2.77 1.25 13.99
C ILE A 206 3.32 1.10 15.40
N THR A 207 4.62 0.84 15.53
CA THR A 207 5.28 0.66 16.83
C THR A 207 5.07 1.87 17.75
N TRP A 208 5.15 3.09 17.21
CA TRP A 208 4.95 4.31 17.97
C TRP A 208 3.48 4.54 18.36
N ILE A 209 2.54 4.24 17.47
CA ILE A 209 1.10 4.36 17.73
C ILE A 209 0.66 3.35 18.80
N VAL A 210 0.97 2.06 18.64
CA VAL A 210 0.51 1.02 19.59
C VAL A 210 1.06 1.24 21.00
N TRP A 211 2.26 1.80 21.12
CA TRP A 211 2.86 2.22 22.38
C TRP A 211 1.95 3.19 23.18
N HIS A 212 1.34 4.17 22.50
CA HIS A 212 0.46 5.14 23.15
C HIS A 212 -0.81 4.52 23.75
N TRP A 213 -1.26 3.38 23.23
CA TRP A 213 -2.45 2.66 23.70
C TRP A 213 -2.17 1.56 24.73
N ASP A 214 -0.92 1.48 25.22
CA ASP A 214 -0.43 0.44 26.14
C ASP A 214 -0.48 -0.97 25.53
N ILE A 215 -0.27 -1.06 24.22
CA ILE A 215 -0.25 -2.31 23.46
C ILE A 215 1.19 -2.79 23.26
N ARG A 216 1.39 -4.10 23.28
CA ARG A 216 2.68 -4.76 23.01
C ARG A 216 3.30 -4.29 21.70
N LEU A 217 4.53 -3.82 21.80
CA LEU A 217 5.34 -3.44 20.65
C LEU A 217 5.60 -4.68 19.77
N PRO A 218 5.42 -4.59 18.45
CA PRO A 218 5.67 -5.71 17.56
C PRO A 218 7.17 -5.92 17.33
N HIS A 219 7.55 -7.16 16.99
CA HIS A 219 8.84 -7.42 16.37
C HIS A 219 8.76 -7.11 14.88
N ILE A 220 9.66 -6.27 14.39
CA ILE A 220 9.63 -5.79 13.01
C ILE A 220 10.55 -6.65 12.15
N ALA A 221 10.01 -7.29 11.11
CA ALA A 221 10.82 -8.01 10.13
C ALA A 221 11.55 -7.02 9.21
N SER A 222 12.88 -6.96 9.30
CA SER A 222 13.71 -6.00 8.58
C SER A 222 14.66 -6.69 7.61
N GLY A 223 14.90 -6.12 6.43
CA GLY A 223 15.87 -6.70 5.49
C GLY A 223 17.31 -6.49 5.95
N ASP A 224 18.15 -7.51 5.82
CA ASP A 224 19.55 -7.48 6.31
C ASP A 224 20.43 -6.40 5.64
N ASN A 225 20.02 -5.85 4.49
CA ASN A 225 20.63 -4.65 3.89
C ASN A 225 20.69 -3.46 4.85
N LEU A 226 19.79 -3.40 5.83
CA LEU A 226 19.72 -2.35 6.84
C LEU A 226 20.72 -2.61 7.99
N ASN A 227 21.13 -3.85 8.23
CA ASN A 227 22.05 -4.20 9.33
C ASN A 227 23.51 -3.76 9.06
N LEU A 228 23.92 -3.71 7.79
CA LEU A 228 25.33 -3.54 7.37
C LEU A 228 25.95 -2.15 7.67
N THR A 229 25.18 -1.17 8.17
CA THR A 229 25.62 0.24 8.27
C THR A 229 25.75 0.76 9.70
N GLY A 230 26.08 -0.10 10.68
CA GLY A 230 26.41 0.31 12.06
C GLY A 230 25.23 0.72 12.96
N PHE A 231 24.07 1.04 12.41
CA PHE A 231 22.82 1.30 13.16
C PHE A 231 21.98 0.05 13.45
N GLY A 232 22.44 -1.13 13.02
CA GLY A 232 21.74 -2.40 13.23
C GLY A 232 21.45 -2.68 14.71
N TRP A 233 22.38 -2.35 15.61
CA TRP A 233 22.18 -2.52 17.06
C TRP A 233 21.00 -1.71 17.60
N LEU A 234 20.81 -0.48 17.10
CA LEU A 234 19.72 0.41 17.53
C LEU A 234 18.36 -0.17 17.08
N LEU A 235 18.28 -0.63 15.83
CA LEU A 235 17.06 -1.26 15.32
C LEU A 235 16.73 -2.56 16.06
N ARG A 236 17.73 -3.39 16.40
CA ARG A 236 17.51 -4.58 17.25
C ARG A 236 17.02 -4.20 18.63
N ALA A 237 17.52 -3.09 19.17
CA ALA A 237 17.11 -2.56 20.46
C ALA A 237 15.66 -2.06 20.49
N THR A 238 15.10 -1.70 19.34
CA THR A 238 13.68 -1.33 19.19
C THR A 238 12.80 -2.49 18.74
N GLY A 239 13.33 -3.72 18.64
CA GLY A 239 12.54 -4.92 18.30
C GLY A 239 12.64 -5.39 16.85
N ALA A 240 13.51 -4.81 16.03
CA ALA A 240 13.74 -5.32 14.68
C ALA A 240 14.52 -6.64 14.70
N PHE A 241 14.07 -7.61 13.91
CA PHE A 241 14.83 -8.82 13.59
C PHE A 241 15.15 -8.84 12.09
N PHE A 242 16.36 -9.25 11.74
CA PHE A 242 16.85 -9.16 10.37
C PHE A 242 16.63 -10.45 9.60
N ILE A 243 16.10 -10.31 8.39
CA ILE A 243 15.90 -11.39 7.44
C ILE A 243 16.76 -11.17 6.20
N ARG A 244 17.37 -12.26 5.72
CA ARG A 244 18.16 -12.24 4.49
C ARG A 244 17.24 -11.99 3.30
N ARG A 245 17.58 -11.00 2.48
CA ARG A 245 16.95 -10.80 1.18
C ARG A 245 17.81 -11.48 0.12
N LYS A 246 17.20 -12.18 -0.84
CA LYS A 246 17.93 -12.68 -2.02
C LYS A 246 18.25 -11.47 -2.90
N ILE A 247 19.50 -11.01 -2.90
CA ILE A 247 19.91 -9.78 -3.58
C ILE A 247 20.30 -10.06 -5.04
N ASN A 248 20.90 -11.22 -5.31
CA ASN A 248 21.27 -11.70 -6.64
C ASN A 248 20.66 -13.09 -6.94
N PRO A 249 20.47 -13.45 -8.22
CA PRO A 249 20.11 -14.82 -8.62
C PRO A 249 21.11 -15.87 -8.12
N GLU A 250 22.39 -15.47 -8.02
CA GLU A 250 23.54 -16.26 -7.56
C GLU A 250 23.70 -16.28 -6.03
N ASP A 251 22.94 -15.47 -5.28
CA ASP A 251 22.99 -15.51 -3.81
C ASP A 251 22.21 -16.73 -3.29
N CYS A 252 22.94 -17.72 -2.80
CA CYS A 252 22.41 -18.87 -2.05
C CYS A 252 21.92 -18.49 -0.64
N GLY A 253 22.14 -17.24 -0.19
CA GLY A 253 22.04 -16.83 1.21
C GLY A 253 20.68 -17.03 1.89
N GLY A 254 19.58 -17.11 1.14
CA GLY A 254 18.23 -17.42 1.64
C GLY A 254 17.67 -18.78 1.22
N ASN A 255 18.34 -19.47 0.29
CA ASN A 255 17.97 -20.83 -0.15
C ASN A 255 18.52 -21.92 0.76
N ASP A 256 19.26 -21.53 1.80
CA ASP A 256 19.73 -22.46 2.80
C ASP A 256 18.56 -22.99 3.64
N ASN A 257 18.35 -24.31 3.57
CA ASN A 257 17.31 -25.01 4.31
C ASN A 257 17.49 -24.87 5.83
N LEU A 258 18.73 -24.79 6.33
CA LEU A 258 19.00 -24.58 7.74
C LEU A 258 18.62 -23.17 8.18
N TYR A 259 18.96 -22.15 7.40
CA TYR A 259 18.54 -20.77 7.66
C TYR A 259 17.01 -20.67 7.75
N ARG A 260 16.30 -21.31 6.80
CA ARG A 260 14.83 -21.30 6.76
C ARG A 260 14.22 -22.00 7.97
N ALA A 261 14.80 -23.13 8.39
CA ALA A 261 14.37 -23.83 9.61
C ALA A 261 14.57 -22.98 10.87
N VAL A 262 15.70 -22.26 10.97
CA VAL A 262 15.97 -21.33 12.07
C VAL A 262 15.00 -20.14 12.04
N LEU A 263 14.74 -19.55 10.87
CA LEU A 263 13.78 -18.44 10.70
C LEU A 263 12.36 -18.84 11.11
N HIS A 264 11.88 -19.97 10.59
CA HIS A 264 10.55 -20.48 10.94
C HIS A 264 10.43 -20.71 12.45
N SER A 265 11.40 -21.40 13.04
CA SER A 265 11.39 -21.72 14.47
C SER A 265 11.51 -20.48 15.34
N TYR A 266 12.30 -19.49 14.92
CA TYR A 266 12.39 -18.19 15.60
C TYR A 266 11.05 -17.45 15.62
N MET A 267 10.36 -17.35 14.48
CA MET A 267 9.04 -16.73 14.41
C MET A 267 8.00 -17.48 15.27
N ALA A 268 8.00 -18.82 15.20
CA ALA A 268 7.10 -19.64 15.99
C ALA A 268 7.30 -19.43 17.50
N GLU A 269 8.55 -19.41 17.98
CA GLU A 269 8.85 -19.20 19.40
C GLU A 269 8.52 -17.79 19.89
N ILE A 270 8.68 -16.76 19.03
CA ILE A 270 8.21 -15.40 19.34
C ILE A 270 6.68 -15.38 19.50
N LEU A 271 5.95 -15.97 18.55
CA LEU A 271 4.49 -16.03 18.60
C LEU A 271 3.97 -16.84 19.80
N LYS A 272 4.63 -17.97 20.13
CA LYS A 272 4.35 -18.76 21.35
C LYS A 272 4.52 -17.95 22.63
N SER A 273 5.48 -17.02 22.65
CA SER A 273 5.66 -16.11 23.79
C SER A 273 4.61 -14.99 23.86
N GLY A 274 3.62 -15.01 22.96
CA GLY A 274 2.55 -14.02 22.87
C GLY A 274 2.98 -12.69 22.24
N MET A 275 4.20 -12.61 21.69
CA MET A 275 4.71 -11.37 21.14
C MET A 275 4.14 -11.10 19.75
N SER A 276 3.81 -9.83 19.49
CA SER A 276 3.30 -9.39 18.21
C SER A 276 4.40 -9.32 17.14
N LEU A 277 4.02 -9.45 15.87
CA LEU A 277 4.90 -9.31 14.71
C LEU A 277 4.41 -8.19 13.78
N GLU A 278 5.33 -7.59 13.06
CA GLU A 278 5.05 -6.63 11.99
C GLU A 278 5.90 -6.94 10.77
N PHE A 279 5.26 -7.07 9.60
CA PHE A 279 5.96 -7.17 8.33
C PHE A 279 5.09 -6.77 7.14
N PHE A 280 5.74 -6.29 6.08
CA PHE A 280 5.08 -5.85 4.86
C PHE A 280 4.81 -7.01 3.90
N LEU A 281 3.54 -7.31 3.63
CA LEU A 281 3.15 -8.32 2.65
C LEU A 281 3.65 -7.98 1.24
N GLU A 282 3.73 -6.70 0.89
CA GLU A 282 4.24 -6.25 -0.41
C GLU A 282 5.74 -6.55 -0.61
N GLY A 283 6.49 -6.77 0.48
CA GLY A 283 7.93 -7.04 0.50
C GLY A 283 8.83 -5.83 0.17
N THR A 284 8.31 -4.82 -0.51
CA THR A 284 9.02 -3.58 -0.88
C THR A 284 8.05 -2.40 -0.93
N ARG A 285 8.54 -1.18 -0.73
CA ARG A 285 7.75 0.05 -0.94
C ARG A 285 7.23 0.16 -2.36
N SER A 286 5.99 0.62 -2.49
CA SER A 286 5.44 0.99 -3.78
C SER A 286 6.19 2.17 -4.38
N ARG A 287 6.59 2.03 -5.64
CA ARG A 287 7.26 3.10 -6.40
C ARG A 287 6.30 3.99 -7.16
N PHE A 288 5.09 3.51 -7.40
CA PHE A 288 4.10 4.18 -8.25
C PHE A 288 2.75 4.38 -7.54
N GLY A 289 2.73 4.45 -6.20
CA GLY A 289 1.56 4.84 -5.40
C GLY A 289 0.45 3.79 -5.24
N LYS A 290 0.39 2.78 -6.10
CA LYS A 290 -0.56 1.65 -6.04
C LYS A 290 -0.09 0.51 -5.12
N SER A 291 -1.01 -0.31 -4.62
CA SER A 291 -0.68 -1.51 -3.84
C SER A 291 -0.01 -2.58 -4.71
N LEU A 292 1.03 -3.23 -4.18
CA LEU A 292 1.76 -4.30 -4.83
C LEU A 292 1.18 -5.67 -4.44
N LEU A 293 1.38 -6.68 -5.29
CA LEU A 293 0.94 -8.03 -4.97
C LEU A 293 1.63 -8.62 -3.72
N PRO A 294 0.91 -9.43 -2.93
CA PRO A 294 1.44 -9.99 -1.69
C PRO A 294 2.55 -11.01 -1.96
N LYS A 295 3.51 -11.06 -1.04
CA LYS A 295 4.61 -12.01 -0.95
C LYS A 295 4.34 -12.93 0.24
N ASN A 296 4.30 -14.23 -0.04
CA ASN A 296 3.75 -15.20 0.91
C ASN A 296 4.79 -15.86 1.82
N GLY A 297 6.07 -15.45 1.77
CA GLY A 297 7.14 -16.15 2.50
C GLY A 297 7.02 -16.07 4.03
N LEU A 298 6.73 -14.91 4.60
CA LEU A 298 6.58 -14.79 6.06
C LEU A 298 5.22 -15.30 6.55
N ILE A 299 4.17 -15.11 5.75
CA ILE A 299 2.82 -15.58 6.10
C ILE A 299 2.68 -17.11 5.99
N SER A 300 3.48 -17.78 5.14
CA SER A 300 3.56 -19.25 5.13
C SER A 300 4.13 -19.80 6.44
N ASN A 301 5.18 -19.19 7.00
CA ASN A 301 5.72 -19.59 8.30
C ASN A 301 4.66 -19.51 9.42
N ILE A 302 3.84 -18.46 9.39
CA ILE A 302 2.76 -18.26 10.36
C ILE A 302 1.68 -19.33 10.18
N TYR A 303 1.28 -19.56 8.93
CA TYR A 303 0.31 -20.60 8.59
C TYR A 303 0.77 -21.99 9.05
N GLU A 304 1.99 -22.38 8.72
CA GLU A 304 2.58 -23.66 9.13
C GLU A 304 2.66 -23.78 10.65
N SER A 305 3.08 -22.71 11.35
CA SER A 305 3.15 -22.70 12.81
C SER A 305 1.80 -22.94 13.48
N VAL A 306 0.71 -22.42 12.90
CA VAL A 306 -0.66 -22.65 13.40
C VAL A 306 -1.18 -24.03 12.98
N ALA A 307 -0.95 -24.45 11.73
CA ALA A 307 -1.38 -25.74 11.21
C ALA A 307 -0.71 -26.93 11.94
N GLU A 308 0.55 -26.77 12.36
CA GLU A 308 1.28 -27.75 13.18
C GLU A 308 0.88 -27.73 14.67
N GLY A 309 0.01 -26.80 15.09
CA GLY A 309 -0.39 -26.63 16.48
C GLY A 309 0.71 -26.06 17.38
N CYS A 310 1.83 -25.60 16.81
CA CYS A 310 2.90 -24.94 17.56
C CYS A 310 2.42 -23.61 18.16
N VAL A 311 1.62 -22.86 17.42
CA VAL A 311 0.98 -21.62 17.85
C VAL A 311 -0.53 -21.86 17.80
N LYS A 312 -1.26 -21.54 18.88
CA LYS A 312 -2.71 -21.81 18.96
C LYS A 312 -3.48 -21.13 17.82
N ASP A 313 -3.27 -19.83 17.64
CA ASP A 313 -3.80 -19.01 16.55
C ASP A 313 -3.06 -17.66 16.53
N VAL A 314 -3.37 -16.81 15.55
CA VAL A 314 -2.84 -15.45 15.42
C VAL A 314 -3.94 -14.51 14.93
N TYR A 315 -3.92 -13.25 15.40
CA TYR A 315 -4.72 -12.19 14.77
C TYR A 315 -3.96 -11.57 13.62
N LEU A 316 -4.58 -11.47 12.45
CA LEU A 316 -4.08 -10.75 11.30
C LEU A 316 -4.75 -9.39 11.23
N VAL A 317 -3.96 -8.32 11.21
CA VAL A 317 -4.45 -6.93 11.20
C VAL A 317 -3.94 -6.25 9.93
N PRO A 318 -4.80 -6.00 8.91
CA PRO A 318 -4.42 -5.16 7.79
C PRO A 318 -4.23 -3.71 8.26
N VAL A 319 -3.12 -3.07 7.86
CA VAL A 319 -2.84 -1.67 8.20
C VAL A 319 -2.59 -0.86 6.93
N SER A 320 -3.11 0.35 6.86
CA SER A 320 -2.90 1.26 5.73
C SER A 320 -2.56 2.67 6.15
N TYR A 321 -1.98 3.41 5.20
CA TYR A 321 -1.51 4.77 5.38
C TYR A 321 -2.02 5.65 4.25
N SER A 322 -2.53 6.83 4.60
CA SER A 322 -2.83 7.90 3.66
C SER A 322 -1.93 9.09 3.97
N TYR A 323 -1.11 9.47 3.00
CA TYR A 323 -0.20 10.61 3.07
C TYR A 323 -0.66 11.69 2.08
N ASP A 324 -0.65 12.96 2.49
CA ASP A 324 -0.79 14.06 1.53
C ASP A 324 0.45 14.19 0.64
N GLN A 325 1.63 13.92 1.21
CA GLN A 325 2.89 13.79 0.51
C GLN A 325 3.82 12.81 1.23
N THR A 326 4.67 12.07 0.52
CA THR A 326 5.69 11.23 1.19
C THR A 326 6.94 12.03 1.50
N VAL A 327 7.52 11.83 2.69
CA VAL A 327 8.70 12.58 3.17
C VAL A 327 9.93 12.37 2.27
N GLU A 328 10.12 11.14 1.80
CA GLU A 328 11.28 10.77 0.98
C GLU A 328 11.12 11.19 -0.50
N GLY A 329 9.98 11.75 -0.87
CA GLY A 329 9.59 11.97 -2.26
C GLY A 329 9.34 10.67 -3.01
N ILE A 330 9.22 10.78 -4.33
CA ILE A 330 9.01 9.64 -5.23
C ILE A 330 10.35 9.18 -5.79
N PHE A 331 10.44 7.88 -6.11
CA PHE A 331 11.59 7.26 -6.78
C PHE A 331 11.64 7.62 -8.27
N MET A 332 11.65 8.91 -8.59
CA MET A 332 11.60 9.41 -9.97
C MET A 332 12.71 8.80 -10.83
N ASP A 333 13.95 8.78 -10.33
CA ASP A 333 15.07 8.13 -11.03
C ASP A 333 14.77 6.66 -11.37
N GLU A 334 14.23 5.89 -10.43
CA GLU A 334 13.89 4.47 -10.66
C GLU A 334 12.73 4.33 -11.66
N LEU A 335 11.72 5.21 -11.59
CA LEU A 335 10.59 5.23 -12.52
C LEU A 335 11.01 5.62 -13.94
N MET A 336 12.06 6.43 -14.06
CA MET A 336 12.68 6.82 -15.32
C MET A 336 13.70 5.79 -15.86
N GLY A 337 13.84 4.64 -15.17
CA GLY A 337 14.67 3.52 -15.63
C GLY A 337 16.13 3.58 -15.18
N HIS A 338 16.50 4.50 -14.28
CA HIS A 338 17.81 4.47 -13.65
C HIS A 338 17.93 3.27 -12.70
N THR A 339 19.17 2.90 -12.38
CA THR A 339 19.44 1.75 -11.53
C THR A 339 18.85 1.98 -10.15
N LYS A 340 18.13 0.97 -9.65
CA LYS A 340 17.65 0.93 -8.27
C LYS A 340 18.84 1.10 -7.33
N LYS A 341 18.87 2.21 -6.59
CA LYS A 341 19.90 2.44 -5.57
C LYS A 341 19.52 1.62 -4.35
N LYS A 342 20.47 0.84 -3.81
CA LYS A 342 20.25 0.17 -2.52
C LYS A 342 20.12 1.27 -1.47
N GLU A 343 18.97 1.33 -0.83
CA GLU A 343 18.74 2.29 0.25
C GLU A 343 19.47 1.79 1.49
N SER A 344 20.40 2.61 1.96
CA SER A 344 21.08 2.41 3.24
C SER A 344 20.37 3.21 4.32
N ILE A 345 20.46 2.77 5.58
CA ILE A 345 19.94 3.56 6.71
C ILE A 345 20.56 4.97 6.71
N ILE A 346 21.84 5.09 6.33
CA ILE A 346 22.53 6.39 6.21
C ILE A 346 21.84 7.28 5.17
N SER A 347 21.52 6.76 3.98
CA SER A 347 20.79 7.53 2.98
C SER A 347 19.38 7.93 3.44
N ILE A 348 18.72 7.09 4.24
CA ILE A 348 17.42 7.41 4.85
C ILE A 348 17.59 8.53 5.88
N PHE A 349 18.60 8.46 6.75
CA PHE A 349 18.89 9.52 7.73
C PHE A 349 19.31 10.84 7.08
N ILE A 350 20.09 10.81 6.00
CA ILE A 350 20.44 12.01 5.24
C ILE A 350 19.18 12.59 4.58
N GLY A 351 18.34 11.75 3.98
CA GLY A 351 17.05 12.15 3.44
C GLY A 351 16.15 12.78 4.50
N LEU A 352 16.07 12.14 5.68
CA LEU A 352 15.37 12.64 6.84
C LEU A 352 15.95 13.97 7.31
N TRP A 353 17.27 14.10 7.45
CA TRP A 353 17.93 15.32 7.87
C TRP A 353 17.71 16.47 6.89
N ASN A 354 17.71 16.18 5.59
CA ASN A 354 17.38 17.14 4.56
C ASN A 354 15.89 17.51 4.59
N ALA A 355 14.99 16.55 4.82
CA ALA A 355 13.56 16.81 5.04
C ALA A 355 13.31 17.65 6.30
N LEU A 356 14.09 17.45 7.36
CA LEU A 356 14.09 18.30 8.55
C LEU A 356 14.66 19.70 8.24
N LYS A 357 15.43 19.91 7.17
CA LYS A 357 15.88 21.26 6.74
C LYS A 357 14.91 21.92 5.78
N LEU A 358 14.09 21.13 5.08
CA LEU A 358 13.06 21.62 4.19
C LEU A 358 11.95 22.31 4.99
N THR A 359 11.42 23.38 4.42
CA THR A 359 10.33 24.18 5.02
C THR A 359 8.96 23.55 4.80
N GLN A 360 8.84 22.63 3.84
CA GLN A 360 7.58 22.01 3.45
C GLN A 360 7.38 20.67 4.17
N GLN A 361 6.31 20.59 4.96
CA GLN A 361 5.88 19.38 5.66
C GLN A 361 5.14 18.42 4.72
N CYS A 362 5.10 17.13 5.07
CA CYS A 362 4.42 16.08 4.32
C CYS A 362 2.87 16.09 4.46
N GLY A 363 2.32 17.13 5.10
CA GLY A 363 0.89 17.30 5.32
C GLY A 363 0.34 16.38 6.41
N ASN A 364 -0.87 15.88 6.20
CA ASN A 364 -1.54 14.98 7.14
C ASN A 364 -1.22 13.52 6.83
N VAL A 365 -1.06 12.72 7.89
CA VAL A 365 -0.85 11.27 7.79
C VAL A 365 -1.99 10.58 8.53
N ARG A 366 -2.87 9.86 7.83
CA ARG A 366 -3.88 9.00 8.47
C ARG A 366 -3.37 7.56 8.50
N VAL A 367 -3.36 6.96 9.68
CA VAL A 367 -3.06 5.53 9.85
C VAL A 367 -4.33 4.81 10.24
N THR A 368 -4.58 3.72 9.54
CA THR A 368 -5.84 3.01 9.62
C THR A 368 -5.62 1.54 9.93
N PHE A 369 -6.16 1.09 11.05
CA PHE A 369 -6.08 -0.29 11.51
C PHE A 369 -7.38 -1.02 11.16
N GLY A 370 -7.24 -2.16 10.48
CA GLY A 370 -8.37 -3.02 10.18
C GLY A 370 -8.83 -3.82 11.39
N THR A 371 -10.00 -4.45 11.25
CA THR A 371 -10.51 -5.36 12.27
C THR A 371 -9.53 -6.54 12.44
N PRO A 372 -9.09 -6.84 13.68
CA PRO A 372 -8.31 -8.04 13.94
C PRO A 372 -9.13 -9.29 13.62
N THR A 373 -8.58 -10.19 12.82
CA THR A 373 -9.28 -11.39 12.38
C THR A 373 -8.36 -12.59 12.54
N LEU A 374 -8.88 -13.67 13.13
CA LEU A 374 -8.08 -14.87 13.39
C LEU A 374 -7.71 -15.57 12.08
N LEU A 375 -6.52 -16.16 12.03
CA LEU A 375 -6.11 -16.96 10.88
C LEU A 375 -7.04 -18.15 10.65
N SER A 376 -7.54 -18.77 11.72
CA SER A 376 -8.53 -19.85 11.63
C SER A 376 -9.83 -19.41 10.92
N GLU A 377 -10.29 -18.18 11.14
CA GLU A 377 -11.46 -17.62 10.46
C GLU A 377 -11.20 -17.42 8.95
N TYR A 378 -10.03 -16.91 8.59
CA TYR A 378 -9.60 -16.83 7.18
C TYR A 378 -9.61 -18.22 6.52
N LEU A 379 -9.06 -19.23 7.18
CA LEU A 379 -8.99 -20.59 6.65
C LEU A 379 -10.37 -21.20 6.43
N ASN A 380 -11.28 -21.02 7.38
CA ASN A 380 -12.66 -21.49 7.26
C ASN A 380 -13.41 -20.79 6.13
N ALA A 381 -13.22 -19.48 5.97
CA ALA A 381 -13.83 -18.70 4.90
C ALA A 381 -13.34 -19.11 3.51
N MET A 382 -12.04 -19.40 3.38
CA MET A 382 -11.44 -19.78 2.09
C MET A 382 -11.81 -21.22 1.69
N LYS A 383 -11.83 -22.17 2.63
CA LYS A 383 -12.22 -23.57 2.34
C LYS A 383 -13.58 -23.68 1.66
N ASN A 384 -14.53 -22.80 2.01
CA ASN A 384 -15.90 -22.85 1.48
C ASN A 384 -16.09 -22.13 0.14
N ASN A 385 -15.12 -21.30 -0.30
CA ASN A 385 -15.30 -20.38 -1.43
C ASN A 385 -14.24 -20.50 -2.54
N ILE A 386 -13.20 -21.35 -2.38
CA ILE A 386 -12.11 -21.46 -3.36
C ILE A 386 -12.55 -22.07 -4.70
N GLU A 387 -13.59 -22.91 -4.71
CA GLU A 387 -14.04 -23.66 -5.90
C GLU A 387 -14.48 -22.78 -7.08
N GLU A 388 -14.89 -21.52 -6.84
CA GLU A 388 -15.31 -20.57 -7.89
C GLU A 388 -14.33 -19.39 -8.12
N SER A 389 -13.24 -19.32 -7.35
CA SER A 389 -12.41 -18.11 -7.27
C SER A 389 -11.28 -18.10 -8.32
N ILE A 390 -11.03 -16.91 -8.88
CA ILE A 390 -10.01 -16.53 -9.90
C ILE A 390 -8.79 -17.45 -9.94
N GLU A 391 -8.27 -17.71 -11.16
CA GLU A 391 -6.95 -18.32 -11.39
C GLU A 391 -5.85 -17.62 -10.58
N LEU A 392 -5.58 -18.10 -9.37
CA LEU A 392 -4.42 -17.73 -8.56
C LEU A 392 -3.17 -18.53 -9.00
N ASN A 393 -3.32 -19.44 -9.96
CA ASN A 393 -2.28 -20.32 -10.47
C ASN A 393 -1.48 -19.61 -11.58
N TYR A 394 -0.35 -19.02 -11.22
CA TYR A 394 0.65 -18.55 -12.18
C TYR A 394 1.98 -19.24 -11.92
N HIS A 395 2.66 -19.63 -13.01
CA HIS A 395 4.00 -20.21 -12.96
C HIS A 395 4.95 -19.26 -12.23
N THR A 396 5.68 -19.81 -11.27
CA THR A 396 6.75 -19.11 -10.55
C THR A 396 7.84 -18.76 -11.54
N THR A 397 8.17 -17.47 -11.71
CA THR A 397 9.40 -17.10 -12.39
C THR A 397 10.56 -17.29 -11.39
N PRO A 398 11.57 -18.12 -11.69
CA PRO A 398 12.70 -18.37 -10.79
C PRO A 398 13.53 -17.11 -10.45
N ASN A 399 13.28 -16.00 -11.15
CA ASN A 399 14.08 -14.77 -11.11
C ASN A 399 13.41 -13.60 -10.36
N SER A 400 12.29 -13.78 -9.65
CA SER A 400 11.74 -12.70 -8.83
C SER A 400 12.52 -12.53 -7.51
N TYR A 401 13.51 -11.63 -7.55
CA TYR A 401 14.31 -11.10 -6.43
C TYR A 401 13.55 -10.60 -5.18
N ARG A 402 12.20 -10.66 -5.17
CA ARG A 402 11.33 -10.09 -4.14
C ARG A 402 10.59 -11.13 -3.28
N GLU A 403 10.96 -12.41 -3.36
CA GLU A 403 10.30 -13.45 -2.57
C GLU A 403 11.08 -13.74 -1.29
N LEU A 404 10.59 -13.23 -0.15
CA LEU A 404 11.24 -13.32 1.16
C LEU A 404 10.91 -14.63 1.91
N LEU A 405 11.07 -15.78 1.22
CA LEU A 405 11.10 -17.23 1.62
C LEU A 405 10.62 -17.66 3.05
N PRO A 406 9.93 -18.82 3.21
CA PRO A 406 10.22 -20.09 2.53
C PRO A 406 9.03 -20.82 1.85
N TRP A 407 9.30 -21.44 0.69
CA TRP A 407 8.42 -22.35 -0.05
C TRP A 407 8.78 -23.82 0.24
N HIS A 408 7.93 -24.58 0.92
CA HIS A 408 8.02 -26.04 0.95
C HIS A 408 7.06 -26.68 -0.06
N ASP A 409 7.45 -27.89 -0.46
CA ASP A 409 6.88 -28.93 -1.33
C ASP A 409 6.01 -28.58 -2.56
N VAL A 410 6.12 -29.43 -3.58
CA VAL A 410 5.46 -29.31 -4.91
C VAL A 410 3.93 -29.48 -4.81
N ASN A 411 3.39 -29.79 -3.63
CA ASN A 411 1.96 -29.99 -3.41
C ASN A 411 1.18 -28.65 -3.35
N THR A 412 0.31 -28.49 -4.35
CA THR A 412 -0.41 -27.27 -4.74
C THR A 412 -1.51 -26.73 -3.80
N PRO A 413 -2.20 -27.49 -2.90
CA PRO A 413 -3.40 -26.98 -2.22
C PRO A 413 -3.15 -25.95 -1.10
N HIS A 414 -2.06 -26.08 -0.32
CA HIS A 414 -1.74 -25.10 0.74
C HIS A 414 -1.31 -23.74 0.16
N ARG A 415 -0.66 -23.75 -1.00
CA ARG A 415 -0.13 -22.53 -1.64
C ARG A 415 -1.25 -21.58 -2.07
N THR A 416 -2.32 -22.11 -2.62
CA THR A 416 -3.48 -21.32 -3.07
C THR A 416 -4.17 -20.65 -1.89
N ILE A 417 -4.33 -21.35 -0.77
CA ILE A 417 -4.93 -20.79 0.46
C ILE A 417 -4.07 -19.66 1.03
N ILE A 418 -2.75 -19.88 1.18
CA ILE A 418 -1.83 -18.85 1.70
C ILE A 418 -1.85 -17.61 0.79
N ARG A 419 -1.85 -17.80 -0.53
CA ARG A 419 -2.01 -16.71 -1.50
C ARG A 419 -3.33 -15.98 -1.29
N ALA A 420 -4.45 -16.71 -1.22
CA ALA A 420 -5.77 -16.12 -1.04
C ALA A 420 -5.83 -15.26 0.24
N ILE A 421 -5.24 -15.72 1.35
CA ILE A 421 -5.15 -14.94 2.58
C ILE A 421 -4.37 -13.64 2.37
N GLY A 422 -3.17 -13.72 1.76
CA GLY A 422 -2.36 -12.54 1.48
C GLY A 422 -3.08 -11.53 0.58
N TYR A 423 -3.79 -11.99 -0.46
CA TYR A 423 -4.57 -11.13 -1.35
C TYR A 423 -5.77 -10.50 -0.63
N HIS A 424 -6.46 -11.26 0.23
CA HIS A 424 -7.59 -10.74 0.99
C HIS A 424 -7.15 -9.64 1.96
N ILE A 425 -6.06 -9.85 2.70
CA ILE A 425 -5.52 -8.86 3.65
C ILE A 425 -5.07 -7.61 2.92
N LEU A 426 -4.39 -7.75 1.78
CA LEU A 426 -3.96 -6.61 0.97
C LEU A 426 -5.17 -5.84 0.40
N TYR A 427 -6.20 -6.56 -0.05
CA TYR A 427 -7.44 -5.96 -0.51
C TYR A 427 -8.09 -5.15 0.61
N ASP A 428 -8.24 -5.73 1.80
CA ASP A 428 -8.80 -5.05 2.97
C ASP A 428 -7.94 -3.83 3.35
N ALA A 429 -6.61 -3.97 3.42
CA ALA A 429 -5.71 -2.86 3.71
C ALA A 429 -5.86 -1.72 2.69
N THR A 430 -6.04 -2.05 1.41
CA THR A 430 -6.16 -1.04 0.35
C THR A 430 -7.52 -0.33 0.43
N PHE A 431 -8.63 -1.06 0.43
CA PHE A 431 -9.98 -0.48 0.42
C PHE A 431 -10.36 0.25 1.72
N GLN A 432 -9.68 -0.06 2.81
CA GLN A 432 -9.92 0.60 4.08
C GLN A 432 -9.13 1.92 4.22
N SER A 433 -8.19 2.21 3.32
CA SER A 433 -7.40 3.44 3.35
C SER A 433 -8.28 4.67 3.14
N SER A 434 -8.09 5.72 3.93
CA SER A 434 -8.62 7.04 3.59
C SER A 434 -7.95 7.56 2.31
N ILE A 435 -8.64 8.43 1.59
CA ILE A 435 -8.13 9.10 0.38
C ILE A 435 -7.62 10.48 0.75
N SER A 436 -6.36 10.76 0.41
CA SER A 436 -5.81 12.11 0.50
C SER A 436 -6.46 13.04 -0.53
N ILE A 437 -6.67 14.29 -0.15
CA ILE A 437 -7.10 15.36 -1.06
C ILE A 437 -6.12 15.56 -2.23
N THR A 438 -4.81 15.32 -2.00
CA THR A 438 -3.78 15.38 -3.05
C THR A 438 -4.00 14.29 -4.09
N SER A 439 -4.36 13.07 -3.66
CA SER A 439 -4.68 11.96 -4.56
C SER A 439 -5.91 12.25 -5.41
N LEU A 440 -6.97 12.79 -4.79
CA LEU A 440 -8.21 13.14 -5.49
C LEU A 440 -7.98 14.25 -6.53
N ILE A 441 -7.33 15.36 -6.16
CA ILE A 441 -7.04 16.46 -7.09
C ILE A 441 -6.08 16.04 -8.20
N SER A 442 -5.04 15.25 -7.89
CA SER A 442 -4.15 14.72 -8.92
C SER A 442 -4.90 13.82 -9.91
N SER A 443 -5.91 13.09 -9.44
CA SER A 443 -6.76 12.27 -10.31
C SER A 443 -7.66 13.09 -11.21
N ILE A 444 -8.26 14.18 -10.72
CA ILE A 444 -9.09 15.08 -11.52
C ILE A 444 -8.25 15.73 -12.62
N ILE A 445 -7.08 16.25 -12.26
CA ILE A 445 -6.16 16.89 -13.20
C ILE A 445 -5.70 15.91 -14.29
N LEU A 446 -5.37 14.66 -13.94
CA LEU A 446 -4.91 13.67 -14.93
C LEU A 446 -6.03 12.98 -15.70
N CYS A 447 -7.19 12.73 -15.11
CA CYS A 447 -8.22 11.91 -15.75
C CYS A 447 -9.30 12.74 -16.46
N GLN A 448 -9.47 14.01 -16.11
CA GLN A 448 -10.51 14.89 -16.67
C GLN A 448 -9.94 16.18 -17.27
N TYR A 449 -8.97 16.83 -16.61
CA TYR A 449 -8.48 18.16 -17.00
C TYR A 449 -7.00 18.21 -17.39
N ARG A 450 -6.55 17.27 -18.24
CA ARG A 450 -5.14 17.17 -18.67
C ARG A 450 -4.61 18.45 -19.33
N ASN A 451 -5.48 19.16 -20.06
CA ASN A 451 -5.16 20.38 -20.79
C ASN A 451 -5.27 21.66 -19.92
N GLY A 452 -5.62 21.50 -18.64
CA GLY A 452 -5.86 22.57 -17.70
C GLY A 452 -7.34 22.85 -17.47
N ALA A 453 -7.65 23.47 -16.33
CA ALA A 453 -9.00 23.82 -15.91
C ALA A 453 -9.00 25.04 -15.00
N LYS A 454 -10.12 25.77 -15.01
CA LYS A 454 -10.33 26.83 -14.02
C LYS A 454 -10.52 26.22 -12.64
N MET A 455 -10.20 26.99 -11.60
CA MET A 455 -10.41 26.58 -10.22
C MET A 455 -11.88 26.27 -9.91
N PHE A 456 -12.81 26.97 -10.57
CA PHE A 456 -14.24 26.65 -10.52
C PHE A 456 -14.53 25.22 -11.02
N ASP A 457 -14.06 24.86 -12.21
CA ASP A 457 -14.29 23.54 -12.80
C ASP A 457 -13.66 22.42 -11.96
N LEU A 458 -12.50 22.69 -11.35
CA LEU A 458 -11.83 21.79 -10.41
C LEU A 458 -12.64 21.59 -9.13
N LYS A 459 -13.27 22.64 -8.59
CA LYS A 459 -14.16 22.54 -7.44
C LYS A 459 -15.35 21.64 -7.75
N GLU A 460 -16.04 21.88 -8.86
CA GLU A 460 -17.25 21.13 -9.19
C GLU A 460 -16.94 19.64 -9.39
N ALA A 461 -15.86 19.32 -10.13
CA ALA A 461 -15.39 17.94 -10.28
C ALA A 461 -14.92 17.31 -8.96
N PHE A 462 -14.30 18.10 -8.07
CA PHE A 462 -13.93 17.63 -6.73
C PHE A 462 -15.17 17.25 -5.92
N LEU A 463 -16.19 18.09 -5.89
CA LEU A 463 -17.42 17.84 -5.14
C LEU A 463 -18.13 16.59 -5.65
N GLU A 464 -18.30 16.46 -6.97
CA GLU A 464 -18.95 15.30 -7.58
C GLU A 464 -18.24 13.98 -7.22
N LEU A 465 -16.92 13.94 -7.37
CA LEU A 465 -16.15 12.73 -7.04
C LEU A 465 -16.07 12.49 -5.54
N ALA A 466 -15.96 13.53 -4.73
CA ALA A 466 -15.91 13.40 -3.28
C ALA A 466 -17.24 12.82 -2.73
N ASP A 467 -18.37 13.26 -3.27
CA ASP A 467 -19.68 12.69 -2.96
C ASP A 467 -19.77 11.22 -3.41
N ASP A 468 -19.33 10.88 -4.62
CA ASP A 468 -19.30 9.48 -5.09
C ASP A 468 -18.45 8.57 -4.18
N ILE A 469 -17.25 9.00 -3.81
CA ILE A 469 -16.33 8.27 -2.93
C ILE A 469 -16.92 8.10 -1.53
N THR A 470 -17.50 9.16 -0.96
CA THR A 470 -18.10 9.10 0.38
C THR A 470 -19.39 8.28 0.40
N ASN A 471 -20.17 8.28 -0.68
CA ASN A 471 -21.33 7.40 -0.87
C ASN A 471 -20.92 5.92 -0.95
N LYS A 472 -19.75 5.62 -1.54
CA LYS A 472 -19.12 4.28 -1.49
C LYS A 472 -18.59 3.89 -0.10
N GLY A 473 -18.73 4.76 0.90
CA GLY A 473 -18.30 4.53 2.28
C GLY A 473 -16.80 4.75 2.52
N ILE A 474 -16.11 5.40 1.58
CA ILE A 474 -14.68 5.70 1.68
C ILE A 474 -14.49 7.11 2.23
N ASP A 475 -13.54 7.24 3.14
CA ASP A 475 -13.27 8.46 3.87
C ASP A 475 -12.22 9.33 3.14
N ILE A 476 -12.44 10.64 3.10
CA ILE A 476 -11.55 11.61 2.46
C ILE A 476 -10.99 12.55 3.53
N VAL A 477 -9.68 12.81 3.49
CA VAL A 477 -9.02 13.63 4.51
C VAL A 477 -9.51 15.07 4.48
N GLY A 478 -10.18 15.52 5.54
CA GLY A 478 -10.58 16.93 5.72
C GLY A 478 -11.77 17.39 4.87
N TYR A 479 -12.50 16.48 4.24
CA TYR A 479 -13.77 16.77 3.55
C TYR A 479 -14.95 16.34 4.43
N ASP A 480 -16.06 17.08 4.41
CA ASP A 480 -17.34 16.70 5.02
C ASP A 480 -18.47 17.05 4.06
N PRO A 481 -19.26 16.07 3.57
CA PRO A 481 -20.34 16.31 2.62
C PRO A 481 -21.47 17.19 3.19
N ASN A 482 -21.58 17.34 4.52
CA ASN A 482 -22.63 18.15 5.15
C ASN A 482 -22.22 19.61 5.38
N THR A 483 -20.97 19.98 5.08
CA THR A 483 -20.43 21.33 5.33
C THR A 483 -20.33 22.15 4.06
N ILE A 484 -20.36 23.48 4.20
CA ILE A 484 -20.15 24.39 3.07
C ILE A 484 -18.73 24.20 2.53
N PHE A 485 -18.62 24.03 1.21
CA PHE A 485 -17.33 23.82 0.57
C PHE A 485 -16.38 25.01 0.78
N SER A 486 -15.14 24.70 1.19
CA SER A 486 -14.08 25.69 1.33
C SER A 486 -12.97 25.44 0.31
N TYR A 487 -12.60 26.48 -0.44
CA TYR A 487 -11.44 26.47 -1.34
C TYR A 487 -10.11 26.17 -0.63
N LYS A 488 -10.06 26.19 0.72
CA LYS A 488 -8.90 25.77 1.50
C LYS A 488 -8.52 24.31 1.25
N ILE A 489 -9.49 23.42 0.97
CA ILE A 489 -9.24 22.02 0.61
C ILE A 489 -8.39 21.96 -0.66
N LEU A 490 -8.80 22.66 -1.72
CA LEU A 490 -8.07 22.70 -2.98
C LEU A 490 -6.69 23.34 -2.81
N LYS A 491 -6.59 24.42 -2.04
CA LYS A 491 -5.32 25.09 -1.76
C LYS A 491 -4.32 24.16 -1.07
N GLU A 492 -4.77 23.38 -0.07
CA GLU A 492 -3.90 22.43 0.64
C GLU A 492 -3.42 21.31 -0.30
N ALA A 493 -4.32 20.74 -1.10
CA ALA A 493 -3.96 19.72 -2.09
C ALA A 493 -2.94 20.27 -3.12
N LEU A 494 -3.21 21.47 -3.65
CA LEU A 494 -2.38 22.13 -4.65
C LEU A 494 -1.01 22.56 -4.09
N TYR A 495 -0.92 22.87 -2.80
CA TYR A 495 0.35 23.16 -2.13
C TYR A 495 1.33 21.98 -2.22
N HIS A 496 0.85 20.74 -2.09
CA HIS A 496 1.68 19.54 -2.18
C HIS A 496 2.13 19.21 -3.61
N ILE A 497 1.40 19.67 -4.63
CA ILE A 497 1.71 19.43 -6.05
C ILE A 497 2.19 20.68 -6.80
N GLU A 498 2.42 21.80 -6.12
CA GLU A 498 2.77 23.11 -6.73
C GLU A 498 3.98 23.04 -7.67
N LYS A 499 4.90 22.10 -7.42
CA LYS A 499 6.10 21.88 -8.23
C LYS A 499 5.77 21.36 -9.63
N TYR A 500 4.60 20.75 -9.81
CA TYR A 500 4.20 20.01 -11.01
C TYR A 500 3.05 20.67 -11.79
N VAL A 501 2.43 21.71 -11.22
CA VAL A 501 1.36 22.46 -11.86
C VAL A 501 1.74 23.94 -12.04
N ASN A 502 1.18 24.56 -13.08
CA ASN A 502 1.27 25.98 -13.35
C ASN A 502 -0.04 26.65 -12.96
N PHE A 503 0.07 27.85 -12.39
CA PHE A 503 -1.06 28.72 -12.08
C PHE A 503 -0.97 29.96 -12.95
N THR A 504 -2.00 30.22 -13.74
CA THR A 504 -2.10 31.38 -14.61
C THR A 504 -3.45 32.05 -14.37
N GLY A 505 -3.46 33.37 -14.14
CA GLY A 505 -4.67 34.16 -13.94
C GLY A 505 -4.31 35.60 -13.57
N ASP A 506 -5.22 36.54 -13.80
CA ASP A 506 -5.01 37.94 -13.47
C ASP A 506 -5.04 38.15 -11.95
N CYS A 507 -4.06 38.90 -11.44
CA CYS A 507 -3.86 39.22 -10.03
C CYS A 507 -5.10 39.82 -9.35
N ASP A 508 -5.94 40.48 -10.15
CA ASP A 508 -7.09 41.27 -9.71
C ASP A 508 -8.42 40.49 -9.77
N THR A 509 -8.38 39.21 -10.17
CA THR A 509 -9.58 38.38 -10.35
C THR A 509 -9.83 37.41 -9.20
N ASN A 510 -11.11 37.07 -8.97
CA ASN A 510 -11.55 36.05 -8.01
C ASN A 510 -10.78 34.73 -8.18
N LEU A 511 -10.53 34.02 -7.07
CA LEU A 511 -9.81 32.73 -7.03
C LEU A 511 -10.33 31.71 -8.06
N GLU A 512 -11.63 31.75 -8.34
CA GLU A 512 -12.34 30.88 -9.26
C GLU A 512 -11.84 30.96 -10.71
N ASN A 513 -11.29 32.11 -11.12
CA ASN A 513 -10.82 32.37 -12.48
C ASN A 513 -9.38 31.90 -12.74
N TYR A 514 -8.64 31.49 -11.69
CA TYR A 514 -7.29 30.96 -11.88
C TYR A 514 -7.33 29.65 -12.65
N ASN A 515 -6.51 29.56 -13.70
CA ASN A 515 -6.33 28.36 -14.48
C ASN A 515 -5.17 27.54 -13.91
N VAL A 516 -5.40 26.25 -13.73
CA VAL A 516 -4.42 25.27 -13.26
C VAL A 516 -4.12 24.33 -14.41
N SER A 517 -2.85 24.19 -14.78
CA SER A 517 -2.41 23.28 -15.84
C SER A 517 -1.18 22.47 -15.43
N ILE A 518 -1.00 21.29 -16.01
CA ILE A 518 0.17 20.46 -15.74
C ILE A 518 1.39 21.07 -16.41
N LYS A 519 2.54 21.13 -15.72
CA LYS A 519 3.81 21.48 -16.36
C LYS A 519 4.13 20.44 -17.43
N LYS A 520 4.47 20.88 -18.64
CA LYS A 520 4.77 20.01 -19.80
C LYS A 520 6.16 19.33 -19.68
N ILE A 521 6.38 18.63 -18.56
CA ILE A 521 7.61 17.89 -18.23
C ILE A 521 7.17 16.50 -17.76
N LYS A 522 7.83 15.44 -18.25
CA LYS A 522 7.47 14.05 -17.94
C LYS A 522 7.44 13.75 -16.43
N SER A 523 8.34 14.35 -15.64
CA SER A 523 8.36 14.19 -14.18
C SER A 523 7.07 14.67 -13.51
N ALA A 524 6.45 15.74 -14.02
CA ALA A 524 5.19 16.25 -13.47
C ALA A 524 4.05 15.22 -13.62
N TYR A 525 3.92 14.60 -14.80
CA TYR A 525 2.92 13.56 -15.05
C TYR A 525 3.14 12.32 -14.19
N ILE A 526 4.40 11.88 -14.03
CA ILE A 526 4.73 10.71 -13.21
C ILE A 526 4.45 10.96 -11.72
N GLU A 527 4.76 12.16 -11.20
CA GLU A 527 4.50 12.50 -9.79
C GLU A 527 3.00 12.61 -9.52
N LEU A 528 2.26 13.31 -10.39
CA LEU A 528 0.80 13.38 -10.28
C LEU A 528 0.18 11.97 -10.38
N ALA A 529 0.73 11.10 -11.24
CA ALA A 529 0.24 9.73 -11.38
C ALA A 529 0.47 8.90 -10.12
N TYR A 530 1.60 9.09 -9.42
CA TYR A 530 1.83 8.46 -8.12
C TYR A 530 0.75 8.84 -7.10
N TYR A 531 0.42 10.13 -6.98
CA TYR A 531 -0.65 10.58 -6.08
C TYR A 531 -2.01 10.06 -6.52
N LYS A 532 -2.35 10.17 -7.81
CA LYS A 532 -3.57 9.58 -8.40
C LYS A 532 -3.67 8.10 -8.05
N ASN A 533 -2.59 7.34 -8.12
CA ASN A 533 -2.62 5.89 -7.91
C ASN A 533 -3.06 5.47 -6.49
N GLY A 534 -3.09 6.40 -5.52
CA GLY A 534 -3.74 6.18 -4.23
C GLY A 534 -5.25 5.91 -4.33
N ILE A 535 -5.92 6.41 -5.38
CA ILE A 535 -7.38 6.27 -5.57
C ILE A 535 -7.78 5.15 -6.54
N VAL A 536 -6.82 4.58 -7.27
CA VAL A 536 -7.11 3.61 -8.35
C VAL A 536 -8.04 2.50 -7.90
N HIS A 537 -7.79 1.91 -6.72
CA HIS A 537 -8.58 0.82 -6.15
C HIS A 537 -10.08 1.12 -6.01
N VAL A 538 -10.45 2.39 -5.80
CA VAL A 538 -11.84 2.83 -5.68
C VAL A 538 -12.59 2.66 -7.00
N PHE A 539 -11.92 2.97 -8.11
CA PHE A 539 -12.52 3.04 -9.44
C PHE A 539 -12.12 1.86 -10.34
N MET A 540 -11.33 0.88 -9.90
CA MET A 540 -10.76 -0.16 -10.79
C MET A 540 -11.81 -0.91 -11.63
N ILE A 541 -12.92 -1.34 -11.02
CA ILE A 541 -13.98 -2.07 -11.74
C ILE A 541 -14.76 -1.13 -12.66
N GLU A 542 -15.14 0.06 -12.17
CA GLU A 542 -15.81 1.09 -12.99
C GLU A 542 -14.95 1.50 -14.19
N SER A 543 -13.63 1.57 -14.02
CA SER A 543 -12.66 1.88 -15.08
C SER A 543 -12.60 0.79 -16.14
N ALA A 544 -12.61 -0.49 -15.73
CA ALA A 544 -12.65 -1.61 -16.66
C ALA A 544 -13.97 -1.63 -17.46
N ILE A 545 -15.10 -1.35 -16.79
CA ILE A 545 -16.41 -1.22 -17.43
C ILE A 545 -16.43 -0.01 -18.38
N ALA A 546 -15.92 1.14 -17.96
CA ALA A 546 -15.87 2.35 -18.77
C ALA A 546 -15.04 2.14 -20.04
N LEU A 547 -13.84 1.56 -19.93
CA LEU A 547 -13.00 1.21 -21.07
C LEU A 547 -13.71 0.26 -22.04
N ALA A 548 -14.37 -0.78 -21.50
CA ALA A 548 -15.15 -1.71 -22.31
C ALA A 548 -16.33 -1.02 -23.00
N TYR A 549 -17.05 -0.16 -22.29
CA TYR A 549 -18.23 0.55 -22.78
C TYR A 549 -17.89 1.52 -23.92
N ILE A 550 -16.86 2.36 -23.74
CA ILE A 550 -16.45 3.37 -24.73
C ILE A 550 -15.87 2.71 -25.99
N ALA A 551 -15.13 1.60 -25.83
CA ALA A 551 -14.55 0.87 -26.95
C ALA A 551 -15.62 0.11 -27.77
N SER A 552 -16.72 -0.31 -27.12
CA SER A 552 -17.75 -1.12 -27.74
C SER A 552 -18.63 -0.30 -28.71
N PRO A 553 -19.03 -0.86 -29.87
CA PRO A 553 -20.00 -0.23 -30.75
C PRO A 553 -21.34 0.04 -30.07
N LEU A 554 -22.07 1.05 -30.55
CA LEU A 554 -23.44 1.34 -30.10
C LEU A 554 -24.33 0.10 -30.32
N GLY A 555 -25.13 -0.27 -29.32
CA GLY A 555 -26.00 -1.45 -29.35
C GLY A 555 -25.35 -2.76 -28.89
N THR A 556 -24.09 -2.74 -28.43
CA THR A 556 -23.43 -3.91 -27.82
C THR A 556 -24.18 -4.37 -26.57
N THR A 557 -24.34 -5.68 -26.39
CA THR A 557 -25.10 -6.22 -25.25
C THR A 557 -24.36 -6.01 -23.92
N LYS A 558 -25.12 -5.92 -22.81
CA LYS A 558 -24.56 -5.87 -21.45
C LYS A 558 -23.55 -7.01 -21.21
N ASN A 559 -23.88 -8.22 -21.62
CA ASN A 559 -23.04 -9.39 -21.40
C ASN A 559 -21.68 -9.28 -22.12
N ASP A 560 -21.66 -8.73 -23.34
CA ASP A 560 -20.43 -8.54 -24.09
C ASP A 560 -19.54 -7.48 -23.45
N ILE A 561 -20.11 -6.36 -22.99
CA ILE A 561 -19.36 -5.32 -22.26
C ILE A 561 -18.75 -5.90 -20.98
N ILE A 562 -19.50 -6.71 -20.25
CA ILE A 562 -19.01 -7.38 -19.04
C ILE A 562 -17.90 -8.38 -19.36
N ASN A 563 -18.01 -9.14 -20.44
CA ASN A 563 -16.96 -10.06 -20.87
C ASN A 563 -15.67 -9.30 -21.23
N VAL A 564 -15.78 -8.18 -21.96
CA VAL A 564 -14.63 -7.31 -22.26
C VAL A 564 -14.02 -6.74 -20.98
N ALA A 565 -14.84 -6.24 -20.04
CA ALA A 565 -14.37 -5.73 -18.76
C ALA A 565 -13.63 -6.81 -17.94
N LEU A 566 -14.10 -8.07 -17.96
CA LEU A 566 -13.42 -9.19 -17.32
C LEU A 566 -12.06 -9.48 -17.95
N ILE A 567 -11.94 -9.39 -19.28
CA ILE A 567 -10.65 -9.52 -19.98
C ILE A 567 -9.71 -8.40 -19.54
N ILE A 568 -10.17 -7.15 -19.42
CA ILE A 568 -9.37 -6.03 -18.90
C ILE A 568 -8.89 -6.32 -17.48
N CYS A 569 -9.78 -6.75 -16.58
CA CYS A 569 -9.42 -7.14 -15.20
C CYS A 569 -8.34 -8.23 -15.17
N SER A 570 -8.48 -9.25 -16.02
CA SER A 570 -7.49 -10.34 -16.12
C SER A 570 -6.13 -9.85 -16.65
N THR A 571 -6.15 -8.90 -17.58
CA THR A 571 -4.95 -8.31 -18.21
C THR A 571 -4.19 -7.46 -17.19
N LEU A 572 -4.91 -6.71 -16.35
CA LEU A 572 -4.33 -5.82 -15.34
C LEU A 572 -4.14 -6.47 -13.96
N ARG A 573 -4.16 -7.80 -13.87
CA ARG A 573 -4.03 -8.55 -12.60
C ARG A 573 -2.74 -8.29 -11.79
N PHE A 574 -1.71 -7.74 -12.44
CA PHE A 574 -0.45 -7.36 -11.79
C PHE A 574 -0.41 -5.90 -11.34
N GLU A 575 -1.41 -5.10 -11.74
CA GLU A 575 -1.55 -3.69 -11.39
C GLU A 575 -2.33 -3.49 -10.08
N GLY A 576 -3.25 -4.39 -9.75
CA GLY A 576 -4.01 -4.34 -8.51
C GLY A 576 -4.95 -5.54 -8.34
N THR A 577 -5.68 -5.55 -7.22
CA THR A 577 -6.61 -6.64 -6.88
C THR A 577 -8.06 -6.15 -7.09
N PHE A 578 -8.73 -6.69 -8.11
CA PHE A 578 -10.09 -6.26 -8.50
C PHE A 578 -11.19 -6.77 -7.56
N CYS A 579 -11.07 -7.99 -7.05
CA CYS A 579 -12.01 -8.54 -6.08
C CYS A 579 -11.30 -9.38 -5.03
N LYS A 580 -11.98 -9.62 -3.90
CA LYS A 580 -11.44 -10.51 -2.88
C LYS A 580 -11.36 -11.94 -3.42
N PRO A 581 -10.43 -12.77 -2.93
CA PRO A 581 -10.37 -14.18 -3.30
C PRO A 581 -11.60 -14.99 -2.89
N CYS A 582 -12.39 -14.50 -1.92
CA CYS A 582 -13.66 -15.10 -1.50
C CYS A 582 -14.88 -14.55 -2.27
N GLU A 583 -14.67 -13.76 -3.33
CA GLU A 583 -15.71 -13.16 -4.17
C GLU A 583 -15.62 -13.69 -5.61
N ASN A 584 -16.77 -13.72 -6.29
CA ASN A 584 -16.83 -13.98 -7.72
C ASN A 584 -16.68 -12.66 -8.49
N LEU A 585 -15.61 -12.54 -9.29
CA LEU A 585 -15.32 -11.33 -10.06
C LEU A 585 -16.44 -10.96 -11.04
N ARG A 586 -17.03 -11.94 -11.74
CA ARG A 586 -18.10 -11.71 -12.72
C ARG A 586 -19.32 -11.10 -12.04
N LYS A 587 -19.81 -11.71 -10.95
CA LYS A 587 -20.95 -11.20 -10.18
C LYS A 587 -20.69 -9.77 -9.67
N LYS A 588 -19.45 -9.47 -9.27
CA LYS A 588 -19.06 -8.13 -8.82
C LYS A 588 -19.06 -7.12 -9.97
N VAL A 589 -18.53 -7.47 -11.14
CA VAL A 589 -18.55 -6.63 -12.35
C VAL A 589 -19.99 -6.39 -12.81
N GLU A 590 -20.84 -7.41 -12.81
CA GLU A 590 -22.27 -7.30 -13.13
C GLU A 590 -22.98 -6.31 -12.20
N LYS A 591 -22.79 -6.44 -10.89
CA LYS A 591 -23.37 -5.52 -9.90
C LYS A 591 -22.90 -4.08 -10.13
N VAL A 592 -21.60 -3.87 -10.30
CA VAL A 592 -21.05 -2.52 -10.52
C VAL A 592 -21.52 -1.96 -11.87
N TYR A 593 -21.66 -2.79 -12.90
CA TYR A 593 -22.21 -2.36 -14.19
C TYR A 593 -23.64 -1.83 -14.03
N ASP A 594 -24.48 -2.54 -13.28
CA ASP A 594 -25.86 -2.10 -13.05
C ASP A 594 -25.89 -0.78 -12.28
N GLU A 595 -25.10 -0.63 -11.21
CA GLU A 595 -25.02 0.63 -10.44
C GLU A 595 -24.40 1.79 -11.25
N PHE A 596 -23.46 1.50 -12.15
CA PHE A 596 -22.70 2.52 -12.88
C PHE A 596 -23.34 2.95 -14.19
N ILE A 597 -23.81 2.00 -15.00
CA ILE A 597 -24.36 2.23 -16.36
C ILE A 597 -25.89 2.20 -16.35
N SER A 598 -26.53 1.25 -15.65
CA SER A 598 -27.99 1.05 -15.77
C SER A 598 -28.83 2.12 -15.04
N THR A 599 -28.30 2.70 -13.97
CA THR A 599 -28.98 3.73 -13.18
C THR A 599 -29.00 5.11 -13.84
N LYS A 600 -28.37 5.28 -15.02
CA LYS A 600 -28.09 6.59 -15.61
C LYS A 600 -28.31 6.59 -17.12
N SER A 601 -29.57 6.76 -17.53
CA SER A 601 -29.97 7.08 -18.90
C SER A 601 -29.96 8.60 -19.14
N GLU A 602 -29.18 9.05 -20.13
CA GLU A 602 -29.32 10.33 -20.88
C GLU A 602 -28.83 11.69 -20.32
N ASP A 603 -27.86 11.76 -19.39
CA ASP A 603 -27.21 13.02 -18.99
C ASP A 603 -25.78 13.22 -19.53
N SER A 604 -25.47 14.44 -19.98
CA SER A 604 -24.11 14.89 -20.37
C SER A 604 -23.07 14.71 -19.26
N LEU A 605 -23.50 14.73 -17.99
CA LEU A 605 -22.67 14.51 -16.80
C LEU A 605 -22.11 13.07 -16.72
N ILE A 606 -22.88 12.09 -17.23
CA ILE A 606 -22.52 10.67 -17.22
C ILE A 606 -21.28 10.42 -18.09
N THR A 607 -21.19 11.15 -19.20
CA THR A 607 -20.06 11.12 -20.12
C THR A 607 -18.75 11.49 -19.41
N ASN A 608 -18.77 12.51 -18.53
CA ASN A 608 -17.57 12.95 -17.82
C ASN A 608 -17.07 11.90 -16.82
N LYS A 609 -17.97 11.26 -16.05
CA LYS A 609 -17.57 10.19 -15.10
C LYS A 609 -17.03 8.96 -15.84
N ILE A 610 -17.64 8.59 -16.96
CA ILE A 610 -17.18 7.48 -17.81
C ILE A 610 -15.78 7.75 -18.36
N ILE A 611 -15.53 8.95 -18.90
CA ILE A 611 -14.21 9.37 -19.38
C ILE A 611 -13.18 9.40 -18.23
N TYR A 612 -13.55 9.98 -17.08
CA TYR A 612 -12.69 10.00 -15.90
C TYR A 612 -12.27 8.57 -15.53
N CYS A 613 -13.24 7.66 -15.38
CA CYS A 613 -12.97 6.26 -15.02
C CYS A 613 -12.13 5.56 -16.08
N SER A 614 -12.40 5.76 -17.38
CA SER A 614 -11.61 5.12 -18.44
C SER A 614 -10.12 5.51 -18.33
N ASN A 615 -9.86 6.79 -18.05
CA ASN A 615 -8.52 7.35 -17.89
C ASN A 615 -7.79 6.92 -16.62
N VAL A 616 -8.46 6.31 -15.64
CA VAL A 616 -7.79 5.77 -14.43
C VAL A 616 -6.91 4.58 -14.78
N LEU A 617 -7.41 3.62 -15.58
CA LEU A 617 -6.69 2.40 -15.97
C LEU A 617 -6.03 2.46 -17.35
N ARG A 618 -6.44 3.39 -18.23
CA ARG A 618 -5.88 3.57 -19.57
C ARG A 618 -4.34 3.60 -19.61
N PRO A 619 -3.60 4.31 -18.70
CA PRO A 619 -2.15 4.33 -18.74
C PRO A 619 -1.49 2.94 -18.68
N PHE A 620 -2.04 2.03 -17.89
CA PHE A 620 -1.47 0.69 -17.71
C PHE A 620 -1.64 -0.18 -18.95
N LEU A 621 -2.79 -0.07 -19.63
CA LEU A 621 -3.03 -0.74 -20.91
C LEU A 621 -2.16 -0.15 -22.02
N GLN A 622 -1.97 1.18 -22.04
CA GLN A 622 -1.05 1.83 -22.97
C GLN A 622 0.38 1.32 -22.78
N THR A 623 0.85 1.20 -21.53
CA THR A 623 2.18 0.61 -21.26
C THR A 623 2.30 -0.79 -21.86
N LEU A 624 1.31 -1.65 -21.63
CA LEU A 624 1.33 -3.03 -22.12
C LEU A 624 1.35 -3.07 -23.66
N TYR A 625 0.54 -2.26 -24.32
CA TYR A 625 0.52 -2.15 -25.78
C TYR A 625 1.89 -1.74 -26.32
N ILE A 626 2.48 -0.68 -25.76
CA ILE A 626 3.76 -0.14 -26.24
C ILE A 626 4.88 -1.17 -26.03
N VAL A 627 4.92 -1.84 -24.87
CA VAL A 627 5.92 -2.88 -24.58
C VAL A 627 5.77 -4.05 -25.56
N LEU A 628 4.55 -4.52 -25.79
CA LEU A 628 4.30 -5.64 -26.68
C LEU A 628 4.66 -5.29 -28.13
N LYS A 629 4.27 -4.10 -28.61
CA LYS A 629 4.63 -3.59 -29.94
C LYS A 629 6.16 -3.47 -30.12
N ASP A 630 6.87 -2.98 -29.10
CA ASP A 630 8.33 -2.87 -29.13
C ASP A 630 9.01 -4.24 -29.23
N LEU A 631 8.47 -5.26 -28.57
CA LEU A 631 8.97 -6.64 -28.65
C LEU A 631 8.78 -7.28 -30.04
N TYR A 632 7.78 -6.84 -30.83
CA TYR A 632 7.63 -7.26 -32.23
C TYR A 632 8.57 -6.51 -33.17
N ASN A 633 8.80 -5.21 -32.93
CA ASN A 633 9.52 -4.34 -33.86
C ASN A 633 11.05 -4.38 -33.66
N VAL A 634 11.52 -4.66 -32.45
CA VAL A 634 12.94 -4.57 -32.10
C VAL A 634 13.48 -5.89 -31.58
N ASN A 635 14.59 -6.34 -32.18
CA ASN A 635 15.32 -7.51 -31.69
C ASN A 635 16.11 -7.16 -30.42
N HIS A 636 15.68 -7.71 -29.28
CA HIS A 636 16.27 -7.44 -27.96
C HIS A 636 17.41 -8.40 -27.57
N ILE A 637 18.22 -8.84 -28.53
CA ILE A 637 19.24 -9.90 -28.39
C ILE A 637 20.25 -9.62 -27.25
N ASN A 638 20.53 -8.35 -26.97
CA ASN A 638 21.53 -7.95 -25.96
C ASN A 638 20.95 -7.71 -24.55
N ASN A 639 19.64 -7.83 -24.34
CA ASN A 639 19.03 -7.59 -23.04
C ASN A 639 18.98 -8.89 -22.22
N GLN A 640 19.89 -9.04 -21.25
CA GLN A 640 19.93 -10.21 -20.36
C GLN A 640 19.09 -10.06 -19.07
N LYS A 641 18.70 -8.82 -18.71
CA LYS A 641 17.98 -8.51 -17.46
C LYS A 641 16.85 -7.50 -17.70
N ASP A 642 15.74 -7.65 -16.98
CA ASP A 642 14.59 -6.73 -17.01
C ASP A 642 15.00 -5.27 -16.78
N SER A 643 15.89 -5.02 -15.83
CA SER A 643 16.36 -3.66 -15.53
C SER A 643 17.09 -3.01 -16.71
N LEU A 644 17.85 -3.80 -17.48
CA LEU A 644 18.55 -3.30 -18.66
C LEU A 644 17.57 -3.02 -19.79
N PHE A 645 16.61 -3.92 -20.02
CA PHE A 645 15.53 -3.73 -20.99
C PHE A 645 14.75 -2.44 -20.70
N ILE A 646 14.26 -2.29 -19.46
CA ILE A 646 13.44 -1.13 -19.05
C ILE A 646 14.22 0.18 -19.24
N ARG A 647 15.50 0.20 -18.84
CA ARG A 647 16.35 1.38 -19.01
C ARG A 647 16.56 1.75 -20.48
N ASN A 648 16.79 0.76 -21.34
CA ASN A 648 16.99 0.99 -22.77
C ASN A 648 15.68 1.44 -23.43
N PHE A 649 14.56 0.86 -23.03
CA PHE A 649 13.22 1.20 -23.50
C PHE A 649 12.84 2.65 -23.15
N LEU A 650 13.00 3.06 -21.88
CA LEU A 650 12.62 4.40 -21.42
C LEU A 650 13.48 5.54 -21.98
N LYS A 651 14.64 5.22 -22.57
CA LYS A 651 15.49 6.19 -23.28
C LYS A 651 15.00 6.49 -24.70
N ARG A 652 14.13 5.66 -25.28
CA ARG A 652 13.60 5.88 -26.64
C ARG A 652 12.57 7.00 -26.61
N THR A 653 12.68 7.91 -27.56
CA THR A 653 11.80 9.09 -27.68
C THR A 653 10.67 8.89 -28.68
N ASP A 654 10.84 7.99 -29.65
CA ASP A 654 9.97 7.91 -30.82
C ASP A 654 9.12 6.63 -30.76
N ILE A 655 7.99 6.72 -30.07
CA ILE A 655 7.01 5.64 -29.98
C ILE A 655 5.77 6.05 -30.78
N GLN A 656 5.59 5.45 -31.95
CA GLN A 656 4.40 5.65 -32.77
C GLN A 656 3.26 4.72 -32.31
N CYS A 657 2.18 5.30 -31.82
CA CYS A 657 0.95 4.60 -31.43
C CYS A 657 -0.24 5.13 -32.23
N PRO A 658 -1.28 4.30 -32.46
CA PRO A 658 -2.51 4.74 -33.12
C PRO A 658 -3.39 5.65 -32.24
N PHE A 659 -2.97 5.93 -31.01
CA PHE A 659 -3.69 6.72 -30.01
C PHE A 659 -2.73 7.69 -29.28
N ASN A 660 -3.30 8.68 -28.60
CA ASN A 660 -2.57 9.63 -27.77
C ASN A 660 -1.96 8.95 -26.54
N VAL A 661 -0.63 8.92 -26.45
CA VAL A 661 0.09 8.31 -25.33
C VAL A 661 0.13 9.25 -24.13
N PHE A 662 -0.37 8.78 -22.99
CA PHE A 662 -0.24 9.48 -21.72
C PHE A 662 1.20 9.38 -21.21
N GLN A 663 1.77 10.49 -20.76
CA GLN A 663 3.19 10.56 -20.39
C GLN A 663 3.52 9.65 -19.20
N GLU A 664 2.56 9.47 -18.27
CA GLU A 664 2.69 8.56 -17.15
C GLU A 664 2.67 7.08 -17.54
N SER A 665 2.25 6.72 -18.75
CA SER A 665 2.29 5.33 -19.28
C SER A 665 3.73 4.84 -19.49
N LEU A 666 4.71 5.76 -19.58
CA LEU A 666 6.12 5.44 -19.78
C LEU A 666 6.88 5.43 -18.45
N ASN A 667 6.58 4.46 -17.60
CA ASN A 667 7.19 4.27 -16.27
C ASN A 667 7.71 2.84 -16.06
N SER A 668 8.79 2.68 -15.29
CA SER A 668 9.46 1.39 -15.08
C SER A 668 8.59 0.33 -14.41
N ASP A 669 7.70 0.73 -13.49
CA ASP A 669 6.86 -0.18 -12.72
C ASP A 669 5.82 -0.88 -13.60
N SER A 670 5.12 -0.12 -14.43
CA SER A 670 4.09 -0.63 -15.35
C SER A 670 4.73 -1.46 -16.47
N ILE A 671 5.93 -1.11 -16.94
CA ILE A 671 6.69 -1.94 -17.89
C ILE A 671 7.06 -3.28 -17.25
N HIS A 672 7.53 -3.27 -16.00
CA HIS A 672 7.88 -4.50 -15.29
C HIS A 672 6.66 -5.42 -15.12
N ASN A 673 5.50 -4.87 -14.77
CA ASN A 673 4.26 -5.63 -14.67
C ASN A 673 3.77 -6.15 -16.03
N SER A 674 3.96 -5.37 -17.11
CA SER A 674 3.66 -5.79 -18.47
C SER A 674 4.50 -7.00 -18.87
N LEU A 675 5.82 -6.96 -18.64
CA LEU A 675 6.71 -8.11 -18.88
C LEU A 675 6.30 -9.33 -18.04
N LYS A 676 5.89 -9.11 -16.78
CA LYS A 676 5.40 -10.17 -15.90
C LYS A 676 4.12 -10.81 -16.45
N LEU A 677 3.19 -10.00 -16.98
CA LEU A 677 1.98 -10.48 -17.64
C LEU A 677 2.32 -11.34 -18.86
N LEU A 678 3.14 -10.82 -19.77
CA LEU A 678 3.50 -11.50 -21.00
C LEU A 678 4.17 -12.87 -20.72
N ARG A 679 5.05 -12.94 -19.72
CA ARG A 679 5.66 -14.21 -19.27
C ARG A 679 4.63 -15.16 -18.66
N SER A 680 3.71 -14.66 -17.85
CA SER A 680 2.67 -15.49 -17.23
C SER A 680 1.63 -16.02 -18.22
N LYS A 681 1.51 -15.41 -19.40
CA LYS A 681 0.74 -15.92 -20.54
C LYS A 681 1.60 -16.71 -21.54
N GLU A 682 2.88 -16.91 -21.24
CA GLU A 682 3.86 -17.58 -22.13
C GLU A 682 4.03 -16.93 -23.51
N ILE A 683 3.62 -15.67 -23.67
CA ILE A 683 3.82 -14.90 -24.90
C ILE A 683 5.31 -14.66 -25.12
N ILE A 684 6.06 -14.37 -24.04
CA ILE A 684 7.52 -14.27 -24.05
C ILE A 684 8.14 -15.30 -23.11
N SER A 685 9.36 -15.73 -23.41
CA SER A 685 10.07 -16.70 -22.55
C SER A 685 10.48 -16.09 -21.19
N SER A 686 10.74 -16.96 -20.21
CA SER A 686 11.11 -16.53 -18.86
C SER A 686 12.48 -15.85 -18.76
N SER A 687 13.38 -16.13 -19.71
CA SER A 687 14.77 -15.69 -19.70
C SER A 687 15.15 -14.79 -20.88
N GLN A 688 14.33 -14.70 -21.93
CA GLN A 688 14.59 -13.87 -23.11
C GLN A 688 13.41 -12.95 -23.40
N PHE A 689 13.65 -11.94 -24.23
CA PHE A 689 12.65 -10.99 -24.71
C PHE A 689 12.08 -11.38 -26.08
N ASN A 690 12.16 -12.67 -26.42
CA ASN A 690 11.65 -13.21 -27.67
C ASN A 690 10.20 -13.69 -27.50
N ILE A 691 9.38 -13.48 -28.54
CA ILE A 691 7.99 -13.90 -28.57
C ILE A 691 7.91 -15.38 -28.94
N ASN A 692 7.41 -16.21 -28.03
CA ASN A 692 7.19 -17.65 -28.22
C ASN A 692 5.84 -17.92 -28.90
N LYS A 693 4.75 -17.38 -28.34
CA LYS A 693 3.39 -17.53 -28.87
C LYS A 693 3.00 -16.28 -29.66
N LYS A 694 3.38 -16.25 -30.94
CA LYS A 694 3.17 -15.09 -31.82
C LYS A 694 1.68 -14.76 -32.03
N GLU A 695 0.83 -15.77 -32.13
CA GLU A 695 -0.62 -15.58 -32.34
C GLU A 695 -1.30 -14.98 -31.10
N ASP A 696 -1.03 -15.54 -29.91
CA ASP A 696 -1.55 -14.99 -28.63
C ASP A 696 -1.09 -13.55 -28.40
N GLY A 697 0.16 -13.23 -28.75
CA GLY A 697 0.68 -11.88 -28.70
C GLY A 697 -0.03 -10.92 -29.67
N LEU A 698 -0.30 -11.35 -30.91
CA LEU A 698 -1.05 -10.55 -31.88
C LEU A 698 -2.51 -10.34 -31.45
N ASN A 699 -3.16 -11.37 -30.94
CA ASN A 699 -4.53 -11.29 -30.41
C ASN A 699 -4.62 -10.30 -29.24
N LEU A 700 -3.65 -10.32 -28.33
CA LEU A 700 -3.56 -9.35 -27.24
C LEU A 700 -3.31 -7.93 -27.78
N LEU A 701 -2.46 -7.77 -28.79
CA LEU A 701 -2.20 -6.47 -29.40
C LEU A 701 -3.47 -5.88 -30.04
N HIS A 702 -4.18 -6.67 -30.84
CA HIS A 702 -5.45 -6.25 -31.46
C HIS A 702 -6.52 -5.91 -30.42
N PHE A 703 -6.61 -6.71 -29.35
CA PHE A 703 -7.50 -6.39 -28.23
C PHE A 703 -7.15 -5.04 -27.60
N LEU A 704 -5.87 -4.77 -27.35
CA LEU A 704 -5.42 -3.50 -26.78
C LEU A 704 -5.67 -2.33 -27.73
N GLU A 705 -5.49 -2.50 -29.04
CA GLU A 705 -5.82 -1.47 -30.04
C GLU A 705 -7.32 -1.17 -30.05
N PHE A 706 -8.17 -2.20 -30.02
CA PHE A 706 -9.62 -2.04 -29.91
C PHE A 706 -10.01 -1.22 -28.67
N ILE A 707 -9.44 -1.52 -27.50
CA ILE A 707 -9.72 -0.79 -26.26
C ILE A 707 -9.15 0.63 -26.28
N LEU A 708 -7.95 0.83 -26.83
CA LEU A 708 -7.24 2.10 -26.74
C LEU A 708 -7.61 3.11 -27.84
N ASN A 709 -8.11 2.64 -28.99
CA ASN A 709 -8.65 3.47 -30.08
C ASN A 709 -10.14 3.84 -29.86
N SER A 710 -10.65 3.63 -28.64
CA SER A 710 -11.99 4.05 -28.22
C SER A 710 -12.24 5.54 -28.49
N ARG A 711 -13.48 5.93 -28.76
CA ARG A 711 -13.93 7.27 -29.27
C ARG A 711 -13.67 8.50 -28.37
N ASP A 712 -12.75 8.43 -27.42
CA ASP A 712 -12.41 9.47 -26.43
C ASP A 712 -11.61 10.65 -27.03
N HIS A 713 -11.80 10.99 -28.30
CA HIS A 713 -11.28 12.23 -28.88
C HIS A 713 -12.20 13.41 -28.52
N ILE A 714 -12.34 13.71 -27.23
CA ILE A 714 -12.88 14.99 -26.72
C ILE A 714 -12.01 15.44 -25.56
#